data_AF-A0A421JS58-F1
#
_entry.id   AF-A0A421JS58-F1
#
_cell.length_a   1.000
_cell.length_b   1.000
_cell.length_c   1.000
_cell.angle_alpha   90.00
_cell.angle_beta   90.00
_cell.angle_gamma   90.00
#
_symmetry.space_group_name_H-M   'P 1'
#
loop_
_entity.id
_entity.type
_entity.pdbx_description
1 polymer ?
#
loop_
_entity_poly.entity_id
_entity_poly.type
_entity_poly.pdbx_seq_one_letter_code
_entity_poly.pdbx_strand_id
1 'polypeptide(L)'
;MNEVTGVLEAVINANTLTAFRTALASTLGLTKVIDVNGSGILPELTVFGVGAQAYWHIKLALVLYEGKLSTVNILNRTLKNAQNLQEKLSAEFQNIKFNSYSYEHEPHEFIPHVQNSSIIFGCTPATVPIIKQSYLNNDKSTPKFISLIGSYKPHMIELDLELCKRLKADGISIIVDSKEHTLHEAGELIQAGYSADQLIEIQQLYQQQIGNTKITDNSTNLTKVYLSYFLNVLTLSLLAYVYLIPSSSNDNKNHHFGDTEPAVDQSKKKNIIMMVTDGMGPASMSAARSFRQFRDQLAINDILTLDKYLIGSSRTRSSSSLVTDSAAGATAFSCALKSYNGAIGVKPDSSPCGTILEALKLQGYMTGLVVTTRITDATPAAFSSHVDFRSQEDLIAQHQIGEYPLGRMVDLILGGGRCHFYPSGTGGGCRADGRNLIDEVQRNGTWSYVGDRASFDQLDNGNNVTLPLLGLLADTDIPYDIDRDSKKHPSLAEQVKVALTALSKATENSEQGFFLLIEGSRIDHAGHHNDPAAQVREVLAYDAAFAEVIKFIDESDVDTVAISTSDHETGGLVTARQVTEEYPDYLWYPEILANSKHSGDFLAHKIANSKISDKKKLIKFVTKEILENDMGIKDYTEDEIKSILDNATNPAKLLYVLNDILSFRAQIGWTTHGHSAVDVNIYAYTNSERLNDRLHSKKPYVGLAGNHENIEIGAFMESISTADLGKVTELIQDTQHSPKKKDALTIDEFHANVIQA
;
A
#
# COMPACT_ATOMS: atom_id res chain seq x y z
N MET A 1 -22.65 -9.90 2.61
CA MET A 1 -23.87 -9.86 1.78
C MET A 1 -24.01 -11.21 1.11
N ASN A 2 -25.24 -11.66 0.86
CA ASN A 2 -25.49 -12.80 0.00
C ASN A 2 -24.96 -12.48 -1.41
N GLU A 3 -24.04 -13.29 -1.92
CA GLU A 3 -23.35 -13.02 -3.18
C GLU A 3 -24.26 -13.13 -4.41
N VAL A 4 -25.43 -13.78 -4.27
CA VAL A 4 -26.39 -13.97 -5.36
C VAL A 4 -27.50 -12.93 -5.32
N THR A 5 -28.00 -12.61 -4.13
CA THR A 5 -29.17 -11.72 -3.98
C THR A 5 -28.80 -10.30 -3.59
N GLY A 6 -27.55 -10.03 -3.19
CA GLY A 6 -27.11 -8.73 -2.69
C GLY A 6 -27.71 -8.35 -1.33
N VAL A 7 -28.44 -9.26 -0.67
CA VAL A 7 -29.07 -9.00 0.62
C VAL A 7 -28.03 -9.01 1.74
N LEU A 8 -28.12 -8.06 2.67
CA LEU A 8 -27.29 -8.03 3.86
C LEU A 8 -27.71 -9.15 4.83
N GLU A 9 -27.01 -10.28 4.78
CA GLU A 9 -27.28 -11.42 5.68
C GLU A 9 -26.61 -11.29 7.06
N ALA A 10 -25.43 -10.68 7.12
CA ALA A 10 -24.71 -10.48 8.36
C ALA A 10 -23.79 -9.25 8.28
N VAL A 11 -23.62 -8.57 9.41
CA VAL A 11 -22.66 -7.49 9.63
C VAL A 11 -21.70 -7.95 10.71
N ILE A 12 -20.40 -7.98 10.41
CA ILE A 12 -19.36 -8.22 11.40
C ILE A 12 -18.70 -6.88 11.71
N ASN A 13 -18.71 -6.49 12.98
CA ASN A 13 -18.00 -5.29 13.42
C ASN A 13 -16.49 -5.53 13.27
N ALA A 14 -15.77 -4.66 12.56
CA ALA A 14 -14.33 -4.79 12.33
C ALA A 14 -13.52 -4.97 13.64
N ASN A 15 -13.94 -4.33 14.74
CA ASN A 15 -13.32 -4.46 16.07
C ASN A 15 -13.44 -5.87 16.67
N THR A 16 -14.32 -6.71 16.11
CA THR A 16 -14.56 -8.08 16.59
C THR A 16 -13.88 -9.15 15.72
N LEU A 17 -13.35 -8.76 14.55
CA LEU A 17 -12.86 -9.69 13.54
C LEU A 17 -11.67 -10.53 14.02
N THR A 18 -10.69 -9.90 14.69
CA THR A 18 -9.51 -10.60 15.20
C THR A 18 -9.88 -11.67 16.22
N ALA A 19 -10.71 -11.33 17.20
CA ALA A 19 -11.11 -12.27 18.24
C ALA A 19 -11.99 -13.40 17.70
N PHE A 20 -12.89 -13.10 16.77
CA PHE A 20 -13.71 -14.11 16.09
C PHE A 20 -12.86 -15.08 15.27
N ARG A 21 -11.89 -14.57 14.51
CA ARG A 21 -10.95 -15.34 13.69
C ARG A 21 -10.08 -16.27 14.52
N THR A 22 -9.53 -15.78 15.63
CA THR A 22 -8.74 -16.61 16.56
C THR A 22 -9.61 -17.71 17.16
N ALA A 23 -10.84 -17.39 17.57
CA ALA A 23 -11.78 -18.36 18.11
C ALA A 23 -12.16 -19.46 17.09
N LEU A 24 -12.32 -19.11 15.81
CA LEU A 24 -12.53 -20.08 14.72
C LEU A 24 -11.33 -21.04 14.59
N ALA A 25 -10.10 -20.54 14.67
CA ALA A 25 -8.90 -21.38 14.63
C ALA A 25 -8.85 -22.37 15.80
N SER A 26 -9.11 -21.90 17.04
CA SER A 26 -9.10 -22.78 18.23
C SER A 26 -10.17 -23.85 18.15
N THR A 27 -11.34 -23.47 17.64
CA THR A 27 -12.46 -24.39 17.54
C THR A 27 -12.24 -25.46 16.47
N LEU A 28 -11.49 -25.17 15.39
CA LEU A 28 -11.07 -26.20 14.43
C LEU A 28 -10.19 -27.28 15.07
N GLY A 29 -9.25 -26.90 15.95
CA GLY A 29 -8.49 -27.88 16.74
C GLY A 29 -9.38 -28.64 17.71
N LEU A 30 -10.28 -27.93 18.40
CA LEU A 30 -11.21 -28.50 19.37
C LEU A 30 -12.11 -29.57 18.76
N THR A 31 -12.79 -29.28 17.65
CA THR A 31 -13.70 -30.23 16.98
C THR A 31 -13.01 -31.50 16.48
N LYS A 32 -11.68 -31.48 16.35
CA LYS A 32 -10.91 -32.64 15.93
C LYS A 32 -10.48 -33.55 17.08
N VAL A 33 -10.41 -32.97 18.27
CA VAL A 33 -10.02 -33.64 19.51
C VAL A 33 -11.24 -34.12 20.28
N ILE A 34 -12.27 -33.28 20.35
CA ILE A 34 -13.55 -33.58 20.97
C ILE A 34 -14.57 -33.64 19.84
N ASP A 35 -15.19 -34.80 19.64
CA ASP A 35 -16.13 -34.99 18.54
C ASP A 35 -17.44 -34.23 18.78
N VAL A 36 -17.73 -33.29 17.88
CA VAL A 36 -18.97 -32.51 17.87
C VAL A 36 -20.21 -33.39 17.70
N ASN A 37 -20.10 -34.54 17.05
CA ASN A 37 -21.23 -35.47 16.86
C ASN A 37 -21.25 -36.61 17.89
N GLY A 38 -20.25 -36.72 18.76
CA GLY A 38 -20.15 -37.78 19.76
C GLY A 38 -21.27 -37.71 20.81
N SER A 39 -21.62 -38.83 21.44
CA SER A 39 -22.70 -38.88 22.44
C SER A 39 -22.30 -38.40 23.85
N GLY A 40 -21.05 -37.95 24.04
CA GLY A 40 -20.53 -37.51 25.33
C GLY A 40 -21.04 -36.12 25.73
N ILE A 41 -21.48 -35.98 26.98
CA ILE A 41 -21.78 -34.68 27.61
C ILE A 41 -20.46 -34.05 28.03
N LEU A 42 -20.30 -32.74 27.79
CA LEU A 42 -19.15 -31.96 28.25
C LEU A 42 -19.57 -31.20 29.52
N PRO A 43 -19.14 -31.64 30.71
CA PRO A 43 -19.69 -31.13 31.97
C PRO A 43 -19.54 -29.60 32.10
N GLU A 44 -18.34 -29.06 31.84
CA GLU A 44 -18.06 -27.64 31.99
C GLU A 44 -17.05 -27.09 30.97
N LEU A 45 -17.08 -25.78 30.77
CA LEU A 45 -16.09 -24.99 30.04
C LEU A 45 -15.52 -23.91 30.96
N THR A 46 -14.21 -23.72 30.96
CA THR A 46 -13.53 -22.66 31.72
C THR A 46 -12.81 -21.70 30.78
N VAL A 47 -12.90 -20.40 31.05
CA VAL A 47 -12.11 -19.37 30.35
C VAL A 47 -11.38 -18.48 31.33
N PHE A 48 -10.09 -18.26 31.09
CA PHE A 48 -9.26 -17.28 31.78
C PHE A 48 -9.18 -16.01 30.94
N GLY A 49 -10.02 -15.03 31.25
CA GLY A 49 -10.07 -13.72 30.59
C GLY A 49 -11.48 -13.22 30.32
N VAL A 50 -11.57 -11.93 29.99
CA VAL A 50 -12.85 -11.22 29.84
C VAL A 50 -12.97 -10.36 28.57
N GLY A 51 -11.90 -10.30 27.77
CA GLY A 51 -11.86 -9.51 26.55
C GLY A 51 -12.66 -10.11 25.39
N ALA A 52 -12.54 -9.50 24.21
CA ALA A 52 -13.19 -10.00 22.99
C ALA A 52 -12.81 -11.45 22.67
N GLN A 53 -11.55 -11.85 22.93
CA GLN A 53 -11.09 -13.24 22.78
C GLN A 53 -11.94 -14.19 23.63
N ALA A 54 -12.08 -13.93 24.93
CA ALA A 54 -12.89 -14.77 25.82
C ALA A 54 -14.35 -14.86 25.36
N TYR A 55 -14.96 -13.74 25.00
CA TYR A 55 -16.35 -13.71 24.52
C TYR A 55 -16.57 -14.61 23.30
N TRP A 56 -15.74 -14.49 22.26
CA TRP A 56 -15.93 -15.26 21.02
C TRP A 56 -15.60 -16.74 21.16
N HIS A 57 -14.60 -17.10 21.97
CA HIS A 57 -14.27 -18.49 22.24
C HIS A 57 -15.40 -19.19 23.01
N ILE A 58 -16.00 -18.53 24.00
CA ILE A 58 -17.18 -19.06 24.71
C ILE A 58 -18.34 -19.22 23.74
N LYS A 59 -18.64 -18.16 22.97
CA LYS A 59 -19.77 -18.13 22.05
C LYS A 59 -19.69 -19.25 21.00
N LEU A 60 -18.54 -19.41 20.33
CA LEU A 60 -18.38 -20.46 19.33
C LEU A 60 -18.40 -21.87 19.94
N ALA A 61 -17.80 -22.08 21.12
CA ALA A 61 -17.86 -23.37 21.79
C ALA A 61 -19.31 -23.74 22.18
N LEU A 62 -20.09 -22.80 22.71
CA LEU A 62 -21.50 -23.04 23.03
C LEU A 62 -22.37 -23.34 21.80
N VAL A 63 -22.09 -22.67 20.67
CA VAL A 63 -22.78 -22.92 19.41
C VAL A 63 -22.42 -24.29 18.82
N LEU A 64 -21.14 -24.67 18.83
CA LEU A 64 -20.69 -25.95 18.28
C LEU A 64 -21.12 -27.14 19.13
N TYR A 65 -21.16 -26.98 20.45
CA TYR A 65 -21.49 -28.04 21.41
C TYR A 65 -22.85 -27.79 22.08
N GLU A 66 -23.81 -27.28 21.31
CA GLU A 66 -25.15 -27.00 21.78
C GLU A 66 -25.77 -28.24 22.45
N GLY A 67 -26.35 -28.06 23.64
CA GLY A 67 -26.94 -29.14 24.43
C GLY A 67 -25.94 -30.08 25.13
N LYS A 68 -24.63 -29.89 24.93
CA LYS A 68 -23.59 -30.71 25.58
C LYS A 68 -22.86 -30.01 26.71
N LEU A 69 -22.84 -28.67 26.72
CA LEU A 69 -22.29 -27.85 27.79
C LEU A 69 -23.41 -27.32 28.68
N SER A 70 -23.31 -27.51 29.99
CA SER A 70 -24.29 -26.98 30.96
C SER A 70 -23.77 -25.79 31.77
N THR A 71 -22.46 -25.64 31.90
CA THR A 71 -21.84 -24.65 32.77
C THR A 71 -20.63 -23.99 32.10
N VAL A 72 -20.52 -22.67 32.23
CA VAL A 72 -19.37 -21.87 31.81
C VAL A 72 -18.80 -21.10 33.00
N ASN A 73 -17.50 -21.24 33.24
CA ASN A 73 -16.78 -20.59 34.33
C ASN A 73 -15.84 -19.52 33.76
N ILE A 74 -16.08 -18.26 34.13
CA ILE A 74 -15.30 -17.11 33.67
C ILE A 74 -14.38 -16.66 34.80
N LEU A 75 -13.08 -16.81 34.60
CA LEU A 75 -12.05 -16.48 35.57
C LEU A 75 -11.31 -15.25 35.08
N ASN A 76 -11.12 -14.26 35.95
CA ASN A 76 -10.33 -13.08 35.65
C ASN A 76 -9.54 -12.61 36.86
N ARG A 77 -8.60 -11.70 36.66
CA ARG A 77 -7.89 -11.05 37.77
C ARG A 77 -8.86 -10.44 38.77
N THR A 78 -9.80 -9.64 38.28
CA THR A 78 -10.84 -8.98 39.08
C THR A 78 -12.20 -9.64 38.87
N LEU A 79 -12.89 -9.96 39.98
CA LEU A 79 -14.22 -10.60 39.97
C LEU A 79 -15.24 -9.77 39.18
N LYS A 80 -15.26 -8.44 39.38
CA LYS A 80 -16.19 -7.52 38.70
C LYS A 80 -16.13 -7.63 37.17
N ASN A 81 -14.93 -7.78 36.61
CA ASN A 81 -14.77 -7.88 35.17
C ASN A 81 -15.27 -9.24 34.64
N ALA A 82 -15.12 -10.32 35.42
CA ALA A 82 -15.69 -11.62 35.09
C ALA A 82 -17.23 -11.57 35.13
N GLN A 83 -17.80 -10.89 36.13
CA GLN A 83 -19.25 -10.67 36.26
C GLN A 83 -19.82 -9.91 35.05
N ASN A 84 -19.14 -8.86 34.58
CA ASN A 84 -19.58 -8.11 33.40
C ASN A 84 -19.69 -8.99 32.14
N LEU A 85 -18.71 -9.88 31.90
CA LEU A 85 -18.76 -10.80 30.77
C LEU A 85 -19.85 -11.88 30.97
N GLN A 86 -20.00 -12.37 32.21
CA GLN A 86 -21.08 -13.29 32.58
C GLN A 86 -22.46 -12.68 32.28
N GLU A 87 -22.72 -11.44 32.68
CA GLU A 87 -24.01 -10.75 32.45
C GLU A 87 -24.31 -10.68 30.95
N LYS A 88 -23.32 -10.31 30.14
CA LYS A 88 -23.45 -10.23 28.68
C LYS A 88 -23.78 -11.59 28.07
N LEU A 89 -23.07 -12.65 28.45
CA LEU A 89 -23.28 -13.99 27.88
C LEU A 89 -24.56 -14.65 28.39
N SER A 90 -24.96 -14.39 29.64
CA SER A 90 -26.20 -14.90 30.23
C SER A 90 -27.44 -14.35 29.51
N ALA A 91 -27.35 -13.12 28.98
CA ALA A 91 -28.41 -12.55 28.15
C ALA A 91 -28.57 -13.27 26.80
N GLU A 92 -27.49 -13.84 26.27
CA GLU A 92 -27.47 -14.54 24.98
C GLU A 92 -27.78 -16.04 25.10
N PHE A 93 -27.36 -16.69 26.20
CA PHE A 93 -27.44 -18.13 26.40
C PHE A 93 -28.20 -18.50 27.68
N GLN A 94 -29.54 -18.50 27.61
CA GLN A 94 -30.41 -18.67 28.77
C GLN A 94 -30.36 -20.08 29.41
N ASN A 95 -29.93 -21.10 28.65
CA ASN A 95 -29.89 -22.50 29.10
C ASN A 95 -28.53 -22.88 29.72
N ILE A 96 -27.60 -21.93 29.87
CA ILE A 96 -26.24 -22.18 30.38
C ILE A 96 -26.09 -21.51 31.75
N LYS A 97 -25.53 -22.25 32.71
CA LYS A 97 -25.15 -21.68 34.00
C LYS A 97 -23.80 -20.98 33.87
N PHE A 98 -23.75 -19.67 34.09
CA PHE A 98 -22.50 -18.90 34.12
C PHE A 98 -22.05 -18.64 35.56
N ASN A 99 -20.78 -18.94 35.85
CA ASN A 99 -20.11 -18.61 37.11
C ASN A 99 -18.95 -17.64 36.85
N SER A 100 -18.68 -16.74 37.78
CA SER A 100 -17.57 -15.77 37.72
C SER A 100 -16.67 -15.90 38.95
N TYR A 101 -15.35 -15.92 38.75
CA TYR A 101 -14.39 -16.04 39.84
C TYR A 101 -13.19 -15.10 39.67
N SER A 102 -12.56 -14.70 40.79
CA SER A 102 -11.22 -14.09 40.78
C SER A 102 -10.13 -15.14 41.00
N TYR A 103 -9.20 -15.25 40.06
CA TYR A 103 -8.07 -16.19 40.22
C TYR A 103 -6.95 -15.68 41.16
N GLU A 104 -7.01 -14.42 41.62
CA GLU A 104 -6.03 -13.86 42.56
C GLU A 104 -6.38 -14.15 44.03
N HIS A 105 -7.67 -14.32 44.35
CA HIS A 105 -8.13 -14.34 45.74
C HIS A 105 -8.83 -15.64 46.15
N GLU A 106 -9.40 -16.41 45.21
CA GLU A 106 -10.34 -17.50 45.53
C GLU A 106 -10.01 -18.84 44.83
N PRO A 107 -8.77 -19.37 44.92
CA PRO A 107 -8.38 -20.60 44.22
C PRO A 107 -9.24 -21.81 44.57
N HIS A 108 -9.65 -21.97 45.83
CA HIS A 108 -10.43 -23.13 46.25
C HIS A 108 -11.84 -23.18 45.68
N GLU A 109 -12.40 -22.04 45.24
CA GLU A 109 -13.78 -21.96 44.74
C GLU A 109 -13.89 -22.40 43.28
N PHE A 110 -12.91 -22.05 42.43
CA PHE A 110 -12.95 -22.36 41.01
C PHE A 110 -12.21 -23.65 40.63
N ILE A 111 -11.27 -24.14 41.45
CA ILE A 111 -10.48 -25.35 41.11
C ILE A 111 -11.37 -26.55 40.75
N PRO A 112 -12.44 -26.89 41.50
CA PRO A 112 -13.32 -28.01 41.14
C PRO A 112 -13.95 -27.85 39.76
N HIS A 113 -14.26 -26.61 39.37
CA HIS A 113 -14.82 -26.28 38.06
C HIS A 113 -13.80 -26.42 36.92
N VAL A 114 -12.55 -26.02 37.14
CA VAL A 114 -11.45 -26.24 36.17
C VAL A 114 -11.15 -27.74 36.01
N GLN A 115 -11.20 -28.48 37.11
CA GLN A 115 -11.08 -29.95 37.10
C GLN A 115 -12.21 -30.60 36.32
N ASN A 116 -13.45 -30.11 36.47
CA ASN A 116 -14.60 -30.63 35.73
C ASN A 116 -14.68 -30.12 34.28
N SER A 117 -13.86 -29.15 33.87
CA SER A 117 -13.95 -28.58 32.53
C SER A 117 -13.25 -29.43 31.47
N SER A 118 -13.97 -29.74 30.40
CA SER A 118 -13.42 -30.41 29.22
C SER A 118 -12.77 -29.45 28.24
N ILE A 119 -13.15 -28.17 28.28
CA ILE A 119 -12.64 -27.12 27.41
C ILE A 119 -12.10 -26.00 28.31
N ILE A 120 -10.83 -25.63 28.11
CA ILE A 120 -10.16 -24.56 28.85
C ILE A 120 -9.54 -23.58 27.85
N PHE A 121 -9.94 -22.32 27.92
CA PHE A 121 -9.38 -21.24 27.10
C PHE A 121 -8.54 -20.28 27.96
N GLY A 122 -7.27 -20.09 27.59
CA GLY A 122 -6.42 -19.01 28.05
C GLY A 122 -6.57 -17.82 27.11
N CYS A 123 -7.20 -16.74 27.55
CA CYS A 123 -7.45 -15.53 26.77
C CYS A 123 -6.89 -14.29 27.46
N THR A 124 -5.88 -14.45 28.32
CA THR A 124 -5.36 -13.36 29.15
C THR A 124 -3.84 -13.34 29.10
N PRO A 125 -3.23 -12.22 28.67
CA PRO A 125 -1.80 -12.07 28.74
C PRO A 125 -1.34 -12.12 30.20
N ALA A 126 -0.42 -13.03 30.50
CA ALA A 126 0.13 -13.22 31.82
C ALA A 126 1.64 -13.43 31.74
N THR A 127 2.39 -12.92 32.71
CA THR A 127 3.84 -13.15 32.84
C THR A 127 4.17 -14.27 33.84
N VAL A 128 3.13 -14.79 34.50
CA VAL A 128 3.19 -15.88 35.47
C VAL A 128 2.03 -16.83 35.15
N PRO A 129 2.24 -18.16 35.21
CA PRO A 129 1.19 -19.13 34.91
C PRO A 129 -0.11 -18.88 35.69
N ILE A 130 -1.20 -18.68 34.94
CA ILE A 130 -2.56 -18.57 35.48
C ILE A 130 -3.33 -19.89 35.38
N ILE A 131 -2.98 -20.75 34.41
CA ILE A 131 -3.47 -22.12 34.30
C ILE A 131 -2.39 -23.03 34.88
N LYS A 132 -2.58 -23.48 36.13
CA LYS A 132 -1.61 -24.29 36.86
C LYS A 132 -1.91 -25.77 36.70
N GLN A 133 -0.87 -26.62 36.73
CA GLN A 133 -1.07 -28.07 36.69
C GLN A 133 -1.94 -28.57 37.85
N SER A 134 -1.84 -27.94 39.03
CA SER A 134 -2.64 -28.28 40.20
C SER A 134 -4.14 -28.00 40.05
N TYR A 135 -4.55 -27.21 39.03
CA TYR A 135 -5.96 -26.92 38.74
C TYR A 135 -6.58 -27.98 37.81
N LEU A 136 -5.75 -28.80 37.19
CA LEU A 136 -6.18 -29.85 36.28
C LEU A 136 -6.34 -31.16 37.05
N ASN A 137 -7.29 -32.00 36.64
CA ASN A 137 -7.40 -33.38 37.11
C ASN A 137 -6.83 -34.35 36.06
N ASN A 138 -6.61 -35.60 36.47
CA ASN A 138 -6.14 -36.69 35.61
C ASN A 138 -7.27 -37.69 35.29
N ASP A 139 -8.53 -37.26 35.41
CA ASP A 139 -9.67 -38.16 35.21
C ASP A 139 -9.89 -38.42 33.71
N LYS A 140 -9.74 -39.68 33.30
CA LYS A 140 -9.84 -40.09 31.90
C LYS A 140 -11.26 -39.97 31.33
N SER A 141 -12.30 -39.92 32.17
CA SER A 141 -13.67 -39.71 31.70
C SER A 141 -13.98 -38.28 31.27
N THR A 142 -13.11 -37.32 31.60
CA THR A 142 -13.28 -35.90 31.24
C THR A 142 -12.11 -35.46 30.36
N PRO A 143 -12.18 -35.68 29.03
CA PRO A 143 -11.10 -35.27 28.13
C PRO A 143 -10.90 -33.76 28.23
N LYS A 144 -9.63 -33.32 28.25
CA LYS A 144 -9.28 -31.90 28.39
C LYS A 144 -8.66 -31.36 27.12
N PHE A 145 -9.29 -30.33 26.59
CA PHE A 145 -8.77 -29.47 25.54
C PHE A 145 -8.34 -28.14 26.15
N ILE A 146 -7.06 -27.80 26.06
CA ILE A 146 -6.53 -26.52 26.52
C ILE A 146 -6.06 -25.72 25.30
N SER A 147 -6.61 -24.53 25.10
CA SER A 147 -6.20 -23.60 24.05
C SER A 147 -5.70 -22.30 24.65
N LEU A 148 -4.48 -21.90 24.28
CA LEU A 148 -3.79 -20.70 24.78
C LEU A 148 -3.72 -19.64 23.68
N ILE A 149 -4.11 -18.40 24.01
CA ILE A 149 -4.28 -17.28 23.08
C ILE A 149 -3.67 -15.98 23.65
N GLY A 150 -3.63 -15.84 24.97
CA GLY A 150 -3.09 -14.65 25.65
C GLY A 150 -1.56 -14.55 25.63
N SER A 151 -0.84 -15.64 25.37
CA SER A 151 0.62 -15.66 25.24
C SER A 151 1.06 -15.37 23.79
N TYR A 152 1.46 -14.13 23.51
CA TYR A 152 1.94 -13.71 22.17
C TYR A 152 3.28 -12.96 22.22
N LYS A 153 3.99 -13.05 23.36
CA LYS A 153 5.36 -12.55 23.50
C LYS A 153 6.22 -13.58 24.24
N PRO A 154 7.54 -13.65 23.99
CA PRO A 154 8.44 -14.62 24.61
C PRO A 154 8.44 -14.69 26.15
N HIS A 155 8.07 -13.60 26.82
CA HIS A 155 8.01 -13.51 28.27
C HIS A 155 6.61 -13.81 28.85
N MET A 156 5.60 -14.04 28.01
CA MET A 156 4.25 -14.37 28.44
C MET A 156 4.09 -15.87 28.66
N ILE A 157 3.42 -16.25 29.74
CA ILE A 157 3.28 -17.61 30.22
C ILE A 157 1.87 -17.77 30.81
N GLU A 158 0.93 -18.30 30.02
CA GLU A 158 -0.43 -18.59 30.50
C GLU A 158 -0.52 -19.94 31.21
N LEU A 159 0.23 -20.93 30.73
CA LEU A 159 0.25 -22.30 31.24
C LEU A 159 1.54 -22.60 32.01
N ASP A 160 1.39 -23.40 33.06
CA ASP A 160 2.50 -23.91 33.87
C ASP A 160 3.64 -24.50 33.03
N LEU A 161 4.86 -24.01 33.26
CA LEU A 161 6.01 -24.39 32.45
C LEU A 161 6.41 -25.86 32.68
N GLU A 162 6.25 -26.35 33.91
CA GLU A 162 6.53 -27.75 34.24
C GLU A 162 5.57 -28.71 33.54
N LEU A 163 4.32 -28.29 33.35
CA LEU A 163 3.35 -29.04 32.55
C LEU A 163 3.78 -29.08 31.07
N CYS A 164 4.22 -27.95 30.50
CA CYS A 164 4.75 -27.89 29.13
C CYS A 164 5.96 -28.83 28.95
N LYS A 165 6.88 -28.86 29.91
CA LYS A 165 8.06 -29.73 29.88
C LYS A 165 7.70 -31.21 30.01
N ARG A 166 6.73 -31.56 30.87
CA ARG A 166 6.24 -32.93 31.02
C ARG A 166 5.63 -33.46 29.73
N LEU A 167 4.72 -32.70 29.11
CA LEU A 167 4.08 -33.08 27.84
C LEU A 167 5.11 -33.30 26.72
N LYS A 168 6.13 -32.43 26.67
CA LYS A 168 7.27 -32.58 25.76
C LYS A 168 8.02 -33.89 26.00
N ALA A 169 8.31 -34.22 27.27
CA ALA A 169 9.00 -35.46 27.64
C ALA A 169 8.18 -36.71 27.30
N ASP A 170 6.85 -36.62 27.39
CA ASP A 170 5.91 -37.69 27.04
C ASP A 170 5.70 -37.85 25.52
N GLY A 171 6.38 -37.00 24.71
CA GLY A 171 6.31 -37.03 23.25
C GLY A 171 4.98 -36.54 22.68
N ILE A 172 4.29 -35.66 23.40
CA ILE A 172 3.02 -35.06 22.98
C ILE A 172 3.30 -33.81 22.16
N SER A 173 2.87 -33.82 20.90
CA SER A 173 2.98 -32.67 20.02
C SER A 173 1.89 -31.64 20.30
N ILE A 174 2.24 -30.36 20.16
CA ILE A 174 1.31 -29.25 20.36
C ILE A 174 0.74 -28.80 19.02
N ILE A 175 -0.58 -28.69 18.94
CA ILE A 175 -1.24 -28.17 17.74
C ILE A 175 -1.04 -26.65 17.70
N VAL A 176 -0.61 -26.11 16.57
CA VAL A 176 -0.33 -24.69 16.35
C VAL A 176 -1.02 -24.19 15.08
N ASP A 177 -1.24 -22.88 14.95
CA ASP A 177 -1.61 -22.29 13.66
C ASP A 177 -0.41 -22.17 12.71
N SER A 178 0.76 -21.79 13.24
CA SER A 178 2.04 -21.70 12.51
C SER A 178 3.17 -22.21 13.40
N LYS A 179 3.98 -23.15 12.89
CA LYS A 179 5.17 -23.64 13.61
C LYS A 179 6.20 -22.54 13.80
N GLU A 180 6.41 -21.75 12.75
CA GLU A 180 7.41 -20.70 12.71
C GLU A 180 7.08 -19.60 13.73
N HIS A 181 5.91 -18.97 13.63
CA HIS A 181 5.53 -17.86 14.50
C HIS A 181 5.39 -18.28 15.96
N THR A 182 4.85 -19.47 16.22
CA THR A 182 4.72 -19.98 17.58
C THR A 182 6.07 -20.04 18.29
N LEU A 183 7.15 -20.46 17.62
CA LEU A 183 8.48 -20.53 18.23
C LEU A 183 9.14 -19.15 18.44
N HIS A 184 8.56 -18.08 17.91
CA HIS A 184 9.01 -16.69 18.14
C HIS A 184 8.14 -15.93 19.16
N GLU A 185 6.88 -16.30 19.33
CA GLU A 185 5.91 -15.54 20.13
C GLU A 185 5.48 -16.27 21.41
N ALA A 186 5.50 -17.59 21.41
CA ALA A 186 4.89 -18.40 22.46
C ALA A 186 5.80 -18.60 23.67
N GLY A 187 5.76 -17.68 24.63
CA GLY A 187 6.71 -17.69 25.75
C GLY A 187 6.76 -19.01 26.53
N GLU A 188 5.64 -19.68 26.81
CA GLU A 188 5.64 -20.96 27.51
C GLU A 188 6.18 -22.15 26.68
N LEU A 189 6.11 -22.09 25.35
CA LEU A 189 6.69 -23.10 24.46
C LEU A 189 8.18 -22.85 24.24
N ILE A 190 8.55 -21.58 24.03
CA ILE A 190 9.95 -21.12 23.92
C ILE A 190 10.72 -21.47 25.18
N GLN A 191 10.19 -21.11 26.35
CA GLN A 191 10.86 -21.36 27.63
C GLN A 191 10.87 -22.85 28.03
N ALA A 192 9.94 -23.67 27.50
CA ALA A 192 9.97 -25.12 27.65
C ALA A 192 10.89 -25.80 26.59
N GLY A 193 11.45 -25.01 25.67
CA GLY A 193 12.39 -25.42 24.65
C GLY A 193 11.78 -26.27 23.54
N TYR A 194 10.51 -26.08 23.18
CA TYR A 194 9.89 -26.81 22.07
C TYR A 194 10.62 -26.52 20.75
N SER A 195 10.68 -27.52 19.86
CA SER A 195 11.19 -27.40 18.49
C SER A 195 10.09 -27.72 17.47
N ALA A 196 10.29 -27.35 16.20
CA ALA A 196 9.26 -27.42 15.16
C ALA A 196 8.74 -28.85 14.86
N ASP A 197 9.54 -29.88 15.13
CA ASP A 197 9.16 -31.30 15.06
C ASP A 197 8.19 -31.72 16.18
N GLN A 198 8.12 -30.93 17.26
CA GLN A 198 7.22 -31.15 18.40
C GLN A 198 5.91 -30.35 18.28
N LEU A 199 5.72 -29.67 17.16
CA LEU A 199 4.53 -28.88 16.83
C LEU A 199 3.82 -29.49 15.62
N ILE A 200 2.51 -29.35 15.54
CA ILE A 200 1.68 -29.77 14.39
C ILE A 200 0.83 -28.59 13.96
N GLU A 201 0.89 -28.21 12.70
CA GLU A 201 0.01 -27.16 12.21
C GLU A 201 -1.43 -27.66 12.09
N ILE A 202 -2.41 -26.81 12.38
CA ILE A 202 -3.84 -27.15 12.27
C ILE A 202 -4.15 -27.73 10.89
N GLN A 203 -3.55 -27.23 9.82
CA GLN A 203 -3.75 -27.78 8.47
C GLN A 203 -3.30 -29.25 8.35
N GLN A 204 -2.20 -29.63 9.01
CA GLN A 204 -1.67 -31.00 8.99
C GLN A 204 -2.63 -31.99 9.68
N LEU A 205 -3.46 -31.52 10.64
CA LEU A 205 -4.51 -32.36 11.25
C LEU A 205 -5.60 -32.76 10.25
N TYR A 206 -5.87 -31.94 9.23
CA TYR A 206 -6.98 -32.15 8.29
C TYR A 206 -6.56 -32.86 6.99
N GLN A 207 -5.27 -32.89 6.65
CA GLN A 207 -4.75 -33.49 5.41
C GLN A 207 -4.39 -34.98 5.53
N GLN A 208 -4.79 -35.68 6.60
CA GLN A 208 -4.41 -37.09 6.90
C GLN A 208 -2.88 -37.35 6.99
N GLN A 209 -2.05 -36.31 7.09
CA GLN A 209 -0.58 -36.41 7.11
C GLN A 209 0.03 -36.61 8.51
N ILE A 210 -0.80 -36.79 9.54
CA ILE A 210 -0.33 -36.86 10.95
C ILE A 210 0.15 -38.24 11.41
N GLY A 211 -0.01 -39.30 10.63
CA GLY A 211 0.57 -40.63 10.93
C GLY A 211 0.29 -41.14 12.36
N ASN A 212 1.32 -41.61 13.05
CA ASN A 212 1.27 -42.07 14.45
C ASN A 212 1.56 -40.94 15.49
N THR A 213 1.49 -39.68 15.08
CA THR A 213 1.85 -38.55 15.96
C THR A 213 0.88 -38.42 17.13
N LYS A 214 1.40 -38.38 18.35
CA LYS A 214 0.58 -38.27 19.57
C LYS A 214 0.26 -36.82 19.89
N ILE A 215 -1.01 -36.45 19.77
CA ILE A 215 -1.53 -35.12 20.16
C ILE A 215 -2.27 -35.16 21.51
N THR A 216 -2.49 -36.35 22.05
CA THR A 216 -3.19 -36.58 23.33
C THR A 216 -2.30 -37.40 24.27
N ASP A 217 -2.16 -36.93 25.50
CA ASP A 217 -1.51 -37.67 26.59
C ASP A 217 -2.39 -38.86 27.01
N ASN A 218 -1.95 -40.09 26.76
CA ASN A 218 -2.70 -41.31 27.10
C ASN A 218 -2.79 -41.60 28.62
N SER A 219 -2.00 -40.91 29.44
CA SER A 219 -2.01 -41.04 30.89
C SER A 219 -3.05 -40.13 31.57
N THR A 220 -3.33 -38.96 30.98
CA THR A 220 -4.24 -37.93 31.53
C THR A 220 -5.41 -37.56 30.60
N ASN A 221 -5.46 -38.10 29.38
CA ASN A 221 -6.41 -37.78 28.31
C ASN A 221 -6.42 -36.27 27.92
N LEU A 222 -5.26 -35.62 28.05
CA LEU A 222 -5.07 -34.19 27.82
C LEU A 222 -4.53 -33.93 26.41
N THR A 223 -5.22 -33.05 25.67
CA THR A 223 -4.78 -32.56 24.35
C THR A 223 -4.61 -31.06 24.42
N LYS A 224 -3.47 -30.54 23.94
CA LYS A 224 -3.15 -29.12 24.02
C LYS A 224 -3.04 -28.51 22.62
N VAL A 225 -3.70 -27.37 22.46
CA VAL A 225 -3.64 -26.51 21.29
C VAL A 225 -3.07 -25.17 21.70
N TYR A 226 -2.24 -24.61 20.85
CA TYR A 226 -1.63 -23.31 20.99
C TYR A 226 -1.94 -22.52 19.73
N LEU A 227 -2.20 -21.23 19.84
CA LEU A 227 -2.42 -20.39 18.66
C LEU A 227 -1.56 -19.15 18.78
N SER A 228 -0.64 -18.99 17.83
CA SER A 228 -0.01 -17.70 17.57
C SER A 228 -1.00 -16.77 16.86
N TYR A 229 -0.72 -15.48 16.81
CA TYR A 229 -1.71 -14.45 16.48
C TYR A 229 -2.01 -14.29 14.97
N PHE A 230 -1.80 -15.33 14.15
CA PHE A 230 -1.75 -15.18 12.69
C PHE A 230 -2.51 -16.26 11.91
N LEU A 231 -3.83 -16.39 12.12
CA LEU A 231 -4.69 -16.83 11.02
C LEU A 231 -5.04 -15.64 10.13
N ASN A 232 -4.77 -15.67 8.83
CA ASN A 232 -5.35 -14.69 7.90
C ASN A 232 -6.80 -15.07 7.55
N VAL A 233 -7.64 -14.08 7.19
CA VAL A 233 -9.05 -14.31 6.81
C VAL A 233 -9.19 -15.30 5.63
N LEU A 234 -8.14 -15.44 4.81
CA LEU A 234 -8.05 -16.36 3.67
C LEU A 234 -7.98 -17.85 4.03
N THR A 235 -7.46 -18.24 5.20
CA THR A 235 -7.37 -19.68 5.55
C THR A 235 -8.71 -20.28 5.96
N LEU A 236 -9.66 -19.46 6.43
CA LEU A 236 -11.02 -19.91 6.80
C LEU A 236 -11.97 -20.02 5.60
N SER A 237 -11.81 -19.17 4.58
CA SER A 237 -12.60 -19.26 3.35
C SER A 237 -12.23 -20.48 2.49
N LEU A 238 -10.95 -20.90 2.48
CA LEU A 238 -10.54 -22.14 1.82
C LEU A 238 -11.11 -23.40 2.49
N LEU A 239 -11.21 -23.44 3.82
CA LEU A 239 -11.68 -24.62 4.56
C LEU A 239 -13.20 -24.83 4.45
N ALA A 240 -13.98 -23.75 4.31
CA ALA A 240 -15.41 -23.85 4.01
C ALA A 240 -15.68 -24.37 2.59
N TYR A 241 -14.78 -24.09 1.64
CA TYR A 241 -14.90 -24.53 0.25
C TYR A 241 -14.65 -26.04 0.07
N VAL A 242 -13.80 -26.64 0.91
CA VAL A 242 -13.47 -28.09 0.87
C VAL A 242 -14.64 -28.98 1.29
N TYR A 243 -15.65 -28.46 2.00
CA TYR A 243 -16.80 -29.26 2.46
C TYR A 243 -17.98 -29.32 1.46
N LEU A 244 -17.96 -28.54 0.37
CA LEU A 244 -19.14 -28.32 -0.48
C LEU A 244 -19.07 -28.87 -1.91
N ILE A 245 -18.00 -29.56 -2.31
CA ILE A 245 -17.92 -30.15 -3.66
C ILE A 245 -17.96 -31.68 -3.57
N PRO A 246 -19.00 -32.35 -4.10
CA PRO A 246 -18.97 -33.78 -4.34
C PRO A 246 -17.93 -34.09 -5.41
N SER A 247 -17.02 -35.03 -5.12
CA SER A 247 -16.01 -35.51 -6.05
C SER A 247 -16.65 -36.03 -7.33
N SER A 248 -16.34 -35.40 -8.47
CA SER A 248 -16.50 -36.03 -9.77
C SER A 248 -15.12 -36.30 -10.37
N SER A 249 -14.96 -37.53 -10.82
CA SER A 249 -13.74 -38.18 -11.24
C SER A 249 -13.33 -37.85 -12.67
N ASN A 250 -12.01 -37.73 -12.85
CA ASN A 250 -11.21 -37.98 -14.06
C ASN A 250 -11.56 -37.24 -15.36
N ASP A 251 -10.60 -36.44 -15.83
CA ASP A 251 -9.81 -36.92 -16.96
C ASP A 251 -8.37 -36.37 -16.96
N ASN A 252 -7.43 -37.30 -17.14
CA ASN A 252 -5.99 -37.10 -17.15
C ASN A 252 -5.54 -36.37 -18.42
N LYS A 253 -4.88 -35.22 -18.26
CA LYS A 253 -3.74 -34.81 -19.10
C LYS A 253 -2.67 -34.16 -18.24
N ASN A 254 -1.55 -34.88 -18.10
CA ASN A 254 -0.35 -34.46 -17.38
C ASN A 254 0.23 -33.16 -17.98
N HIS A 255 0.10 -32.06 -17.25
CA HIS A 255 1.14 -31.04 -17.17
C HIS A 255 1.73 -31.11 -15.76
N HIS A 256 2.98 -31.56 -15.66
CA HIS A 256 3.78 -31.37 -14.46
C HIS A 256 3.96 -29.86 -14.24
N PHE A 257 3.13 -29.26 -13.40
CA PHE A 257 3.50 -28.02 -12.70
C PHE A 257 4.37 -28.45 -11.52
N GLY A 258 5.68 -28.22 -11.63
CA GLY A 258 6.55 -28.24 -10.47
C GLY A 258 6.23 -27.04 -9.58
N ASP A 259 5.98 -27.28 -8.30
CA ASP A 259 5.80 -26.27 -7.24
C ASP A 259 7.10 -25.50 -6.90
N THR A 260 8.05 -25.40 -7.83
CA THR A 260 9.28 -24.62 -7.62
C THR A 260 9.08 -23.23 -8.18
N GLU A 261 9.17 -22.20 -7.33
CA GLU A 261 9.18 -20.81 -7.76
C GLU A 261 10.22 -20.59 -8.87
N PRO A 262 9.93 -19.75 -9.89
CA PRO A 262 10.93 -19.38 -10.88
C PRO A 262 12.12 -18.73 -10.16
N ALA A 263 13.27 -19.39 -10.18
CA ALA A 263 14.47 -18.90 -9.52
C ALA A 263 15.04 -17.72 -10.31
N VAL A 264 15.17 -16.56 -9.65
CA VAL A 264 15.88 -15.39 -10.19
C VAL A 264 17.27 -15.37 -9.58
N ASP A 265 18.30 -15.28 -10.42
CA ASP A 265 19.66 -15.00 -9.94
C ASP A 265 19.73 -13.53 -9.51
N GLN A 266 19.67 -13.32 -8.21
CA GLN A 266 19.75 -11.99 -7.59
C GLN A 266 21.07 -11.29 -7.91
N SER A 267 22.17 -12.04 -8.09
CA SER A 267 23.51 -11.50 -8.30
C SER A 267 23.82 -11.08 -9.73
N LYS A 268 23.07 -11.61 -10.71
CA LYS A 268 23.22 -11.23 -12.11
C LYS A 268 22.95 -9.73 -12.28
N LYS A 269 23.79 -9.02 -13.03
CA LYS A 269 23.59 -7.61 -13.39
C LYS A 269 22.21 -7.40 -14.02
N LYS A 270 21.46 -6.41 -13.52
CA LYS A 270 20.16 -6.01 -14.06
C LYS A 270 19.91 -4.52 -13.88
N ASN A 271 19.02 -3.98 -14.69
CA ASN A 271 18.47 -2.63 -14.54
C ASN A 271 17.03 -2.73 -14.02
N ILE A 272 16.67 -1.89 -13.05
CA ILE A 272 15.33 -1.86 -12.45
C ILE A 272 14.76 -0.47 -12.67
N ILE A 273 13.63 -0.38 -13.37
CA ILE A 273 12.97 0.89 -13.69
C ILE A 273 11.59 0.88 -13.02
N MET A 274 11.37 1.81 -12.10
CA MET A 274 10.06 2.06 -11.50
C MET A 274 9.47 3.29 -12.16
N MET A 275 8.25 3.18 -12.69
CA MET A 275 7.55 4.29 -13.31
C MET A 275 6.24 4.57 -12.56
N VAL A 276 6.09 5.73 -11.95
CA VAL A 276 4.88 6.12 -11.23
C VAL A 276 4.02 7.02 -12.11
N THR A 277 2.73 6.72 -12.23
CA THR A 277 1.73 7.59 -12.87
C THR A 277 0.88 8.27 -11.81
N ASP A 278 1.37 9.35 -11.19
CA ASP A 278 0.69 10.00 -10.06
C ASP A 278 -0.78 10.34 -10.43
N GLY A 279 -1.75 9.86 -9.66
CA GLY A 279 -3.18 10.13 -9.89
C GLY A 279 -3.86 9.41 -11.08
N MET A 280 -3.17 8.51 -11.78
CA MET A 280 -3.70 7.83 -12.98
C MET A 280 -4.53 6.57 -12.67
N GLY A 281 -5.85 6.70 -12.70
CA GLY A 281 -6.77 5.56 -12.70
C GLY A 281 -7.09 4.97 -14.09
N PRO A 282 -7.82 3.84 -14.15
CA PRO A 282 -8.24 3.21 -15.42
C PRO A 282 -9.09 4.12 -16.34
N ALA A 283 -9.84 5.06 -15.76
CA ALA A 283 -10.63 6.03 -16.53
C ALA A 283 -9.74 7.00 -17.32
N SER A 284 -8.61 7.45 -16.75
CA SER A 284 -7.64 8.32 -17.41
C SER A 284 -7.08 7.68 -18.68
N MET A 285 -6.78 6.38 -18.63
CA MET A 285 -6.35 5.59 -19.80
C MET A 285 -7.41 5.56 -20.90
N SER A 286 -8.68 5.33 -20.53
CA SER A 286 -9.79 5.25 -21.49
C SER A 286 -10.05 6.62 -22.15
N ALA A 287 -10.00 7.70 -21.37
CA ALA A 287 -10.11 9.07 -21.88
C ALA A 287 -8.97 9.40 -22.85
N ALA A 288 -7.72 9.13 -22.47
CA ALA A 288 -6.55 9.43 -23.30
C ALA A 288 -6.52 8.61 -24.59
N ARG A 289 -6.90 7.32 -24.55
CA ARG A 289 -6.98 6.44 -25.72
C ARG A 289 -7.96 6.97 -26.76
N SER A 290 -9.20 7.23 -26.35
CA SER A 290 -10.25 7.74 -27.26
C SER A 290 -9.92 9.16 -27.77
N PHE A 291 -9.35 10.01 -26.92
CA PHE A 291 -8.85 11.33 -27.33
C PHE A 291 -7.76 11.25 -28.40
N ARG A 292 -6.74 10.40 -28.21
CA ARG A 292 -5.67 10.19 -29.19
C ARG A 292 -6.23 9.66 -30.51
N GLN A 293 -7.10 8.66 -30.45
CA GLN A 293 -7.75 8.09 -31.64
C GLN A 293 -8.48 9.17 -32.45
N PHE A 294 -9.23 10.06 -31.77
CA PHE A 294 -9.90 11.18 -32.41
C PHE A 294 -8.90 12.19 -32.99
N ARG A 295 -7.99 12.72 -32.16
CA ARG A 295 -7.04 13.79 -32.51
C ARG A 295 -6.17 13.41 -33.72
N ASP A 296 -5.69 12.17 -33.72
CA ASP A 296 -4.72 11.67 -34.70
C ASP A 296 -5.39 10.87 -35.83
N GLN A 297 -6.74 10.78 -35.84
CA GLN A 297 -7.54 10.06 -36.83
C GLN A 297 -7.14 8.57 -36.96
N LEU A 298 -6.91 7.93 -35.82
CA LEU A 298 -6.47 6.53 -35.75
C LEU A 298 -7.68 5.58 -35.75
N ALA A 299 -7.43 4.32 -36.11
CA ALA A 299 -8.46 3.30 -36.08
C ALA A 299 -8.94 3.03 -34.64
N ILE A 300 -10.19 2.58 -34.49
CA ILE A 300 -10.82 2.31 -33.19
C ILE A 300 -10.08 1.25 -32.35
N ASN A 301 -9.28 0.40 -32.99
CA ASN A 301 -8.47 -0.63 -32.35
C ASN A 301 -7.03 -0.20 -32.07
N ASP A 302 -6.66 1.05 -32.37
CA ASP A 302 -5.37 1.60 -31.96
C ASP A 302 -5.36 1.82 -30.44
N ILE A 303 -4.25 1.49 -29.79
CA ILE A 303 -4.11 1.48 -28.33
C ILE A 303 -2.88 2.28 -27.90
N LEU A 304 -2.84 2.64 -26.61
CA LEU A 304 -1.65 3.24 -26.01
C LEU A 304 -0.52 2.19 -25.92
N THR A 305 0.71 2.65 -25.78
CA THR A 305 1.85 1.73 -25.57
C THR A 305 1.66 0.94 -24.29
N LEU A 306 1.27 1.62 -23.20
CA LEU A 306 0.93 1.02 -21.90
C LEU A 306 -0.06 -0.13 -22.00
N ASP A 307 -1.09 -0.03 -22.85
CA ASP A 307 -2.15 -1.05 -22.99
C ASP A 307 -1.59 -2.44 -23.33
N LYS A 308 -0.42 -2.52 -23.99
CA LYS A 308 0.22 -3.77 -24.38
C LYS A 308 0.88 -4.50 -23.22
N TYR A 309 1.09 -3.83 -22.09
CA TYR A 309 1.92 -4.31 -20.97
C TYR A 309 1.13 -4.40 -19.66
N LEU A 310 -0.21 -4.34 -19.70
CA LEU A 310 -1.06 -4.49 -18.53
C LEU A 310 -0.98 -5.92 -17.98
N ILE A 311 -0.58 -6.06 -16.71
CA ILE A 311 -0.46 -7.37 -16.04
C ILE A 311 -1.39 -7.52 -14.83
N GLY A 312 -1.89 -6.41 -14.29
CA GLY A 312 -2.63 -6.45 -13.03
C GLY A 312 -3.15 -5.10 -12.56
N SER A 313 -3.44 -5.02 -11.27
CA SER A 313 -3.90 -3.84 -10.56
C SER A 313 -3.36 -3.78 -9.13
N SER A 314 -3.30 -2.58 -8.57
CA SER A 314 -2.73 -2.26 -7.26
C SER A 314 -3.78 -1.58 -6.38
N ARG A 315 -3.91 -2.07 -5.15
CA ARG A 315 -4.72 -1.48 -4.07
C ARG A 315 -3.86 -0.48 -3.30
N THR A 316 -4.40 0.72 -3.10
CA THR A 316 -3.57 1.90 -2.80
C THR A 316 -3.66 2.45 -1.38
N ARG A 317 -4.62 2.01 -0.56
CA ARG A 317 -4.87 2.58 0.79
C ARG A 317 -3.62 2.79 1.64
N SER A 318 -3.63 3.80 2.51
CA SER A 318 -2.56 4.06 3.48
C SER A 318 -2.85 3.39 4.83
N SER A 319 -1.97 3.55 5.82
CA SER A 319 -2.21 3.08 7.19
C SER A 319 -3.19 3.97 7.95
N SER A 320 -3.36 5.23 7.52
CA SER A 320 -4.21 6.23 8.17
C SER A 320 -5.52 6.53 7.44
N SER A 321 -5.70 6.06 6.20
CA SER A 321 -6.88 6.36 5.37
C SER A 321 -7.15 5.26 4.33
N LEU A 322 -8.43 5.08 3.96
CA LEU A 322 -8.81 4.24 2.81
C LEU A 322 -8.45 4.88 1.47
N VAL A 323 -8.26 6.19 1.44
CA VAL A 323 -7.78 6.97 0.30
C VAL A 323 -6.37 7.47 0.64
N THR A 324 -5.36 6.94 -0.04
CA THR A 324 -3.96 7.33 0.18
C THR A 324 -3.67 8.70 -0.40
N ASP A 325 -2.58 9.33 0.03
CA ASP A 325 -1.90 10.38 -0.73
C ASP A 325 -0.64 9.83 -1.43
N SER A 326 -0.02 10.64 -2.29
CA SER A 326 1.21 10.28 -3.02
C SER A 326 2.36 9.92 -2.08
N ALA A 327 2.47 10.59 -0.93
CA ALA A 327 3.53 10.34 0.05
C ALA A 327 3.45 8.92 0.64
N ALA A 328 2.27 8.53 1.14
CA ALA A 328 2.05 7.18 1.64
C ALA A 328 2.08 6.13 0.53
N GLY A 329 1.56 6.45 -0.66
CA GLY A 329 1.57 5.58 -1.83
C GLY A 329 2.98 5.25 -2.30
N ALA A 330 3.82 6.27 -2.46
CA ALA A 330 5.22 6.11 -2.85
C ALA A 330 6.07 5.48 -1.74
N THR A 331 5.80 5.78 -0.46
CA THR A 331 6.45 5.10 0.68
C THR A 331 6.14 3.59 0.67
N ALA A 332 4.95 3.18 0.22
CA ALA A 332 4.63 1.77 0.06
C ALA A 332 5.46 1.10 -1.05
N PHE A 333 5.70 1.79 -2.16
CA PHE A 333 6.57 1.29 -3.22
C PHE A 333 8.04 1.23 -2.78
N SER A 334 8.51 2.23 -2.04
CA SER A 334 9.92 2.36 -1.70
C SER A 334 10.33 1.52 -0.49
N CYS A 335 9.52 1.48 0.57
CA CYS A 335 9.81 0.77 1.83
C CYS A 335 9.08 -0.58 1.97
N ALA A 336 8.26 -0.99 1.00
CA ALA A 336 7.47 -2.23 1.05
C ALA A 336 6.57 -2.34 2.31
N LEU A 337 6.09 -1.20 2.84
CA LEU A 337 5.22 -1.13 4.03
C LEU A 337 4.19 -0.02 3.92
N LYS A 338 3.08 -0.12 4.65
CA LYS A 338 2.08 0.95 4.71
C LYS A 338 2.52 2.03 5.69
N SER A 339 2.37 3.29 5.31
CA SER A 339 2.54 4.46 6.19
C SER A 339 1.34 5.40 6.15
N TYR A 340 1.36 6.48 6.92
CA TYR A 340 0.28 7.46 7.02
C TYR A 340 0.34 8.50 5.91
N ASN A 341 -0.79 9.12 5.55
CA ASN A 341 -0.81 10.16 4.52
C ASN A 341 0.12 11.32 4.88
N GLY A 342 0.98 11.71 3.95
CA GLY A 342 2.02 12.73 4.14
C GLY A 342 3.37 12.20 4.63
N ALA A 343 3.50 10.91 4.96
CA ALA A 343 4.77 10.28 5.34
C ALA A 343 5.70 10.11 4.14
N ILE A 344 6.97 10.49 4.29
CA ILE A 344 8.02 10.27 3.27
C ILE A 344 9.08 9.36 3.87
N GLY A 345 9.15 8.11 3.41
CA GLY A 345 10.20 7.18 3.85
C GLY A 345 10.21 6.89 5.36
N VAL A 346 9.06 7.03 6.04
CA VAL A 346 8.92 6.74 7.46
C VAL A 346 7.79 5.75 7.71
N LYS A 347 7.90 4.97 8.77
CA LYS A 347 6.90 4.01 9.26
C LYS A 347 5.70 4.72 9.90
N PRO A 348 4.62 3.99 10.24
CA PRO A 348 3.47 4.57 10.95
C PRO A 348 3.79 5.24 12.29
N ASP A 349 4.90 4.91 12.93
CA ASP A 349 5.40 5.54 14.16
C ASP A 349 6.40 6.69 13.90
N SER A 350 6.48 7.14 12.65
CA SER A 350 7.42 8.16 12.13
C SER A 350 8.90 7.77 12.17
N SER A 351 9.26 6.54 12.56
CA SER A 351 10.65 6.09 12.44
C SER A 351 11.04 5.88 10.97
N PRO A 352 12.28 6.21 10.53
CA PRO A 352 12.72 5.98 9.15
C PRO A 352 12.57 4.51 8.72
N CYS A 353 12.22 4.29 7.44
CA CYS A 353 12.26 2.99 6.78
C CYS A 353 13.22 3.03 5.59
N GLY A 354 14.02 1.98 5.44
CA GLY A 354 14.95 1.86 4.33
C GLY A 354 14.22 1.68 3.01
N THR A 355 14.65 2.40 1.99
CA THR A 355 14.05 2.37 0.66
C THR A 355 14.78 1.43 -0.30
N ILE A 356 14.07 0.97 -1.33
CA ILE A 356 14.65 0.15 -2.40
C ILE A 356 15.79 0.87 -3.13
N LEU A 357 15.70 2.20 -3.31
CA LEU A 357 16.74 2.99 -3.96
C LEU A 357 18.03 2.99 -3.13
N GLU A 358 17.94 3.24 -1.83
CA GLU A 358 19.09 3.17 -0.92
C GLU A 358 19.67 1.77 -0.84
N ALA A 359 18.81 0.76 -0.74
CA ALA A 359 19.23 -0.63 -0.67
C ALA A 359 20.03 -1.03 -1.91
N LEU A 360 19.54 -0.68 -3.11
CA LEU A 360 20.26 -0.92 -4.36
C LEU A 360 21.53 -0.08 -4.47
N LYS A 361 21.51 1.19 -4.03
CA LYS A 361 22.69 2.05 -4.03
C LYS A 361 23.83 1.46 -3.19
N LEU A 362 23.52 0.93 -2.01
CA LEU A 362 24.51 0.28 -1.14
C LEU A 362 25.07 -1.01 -1.73
N GLN A 363 24.39 -1.62 -2.71
CA GLN A 363 24.91 -2.77 -3.47
C GLN A 363 25.74 -2.35 -4.71
N GLY A 364 25.84 -1.05 -5.00
CA GLY A 364 26.64 -0.51 -6.10
C GLY A 364 25.84 -0.16 -7.36
N TYR A 365 24.51 -0.16 -7.31
CA TYR A 365 23.69 0.36 -8.41
C TYR A 365 23.91 1.86 -8.57
N MET A 366 23.87 2.34 -9.81
CA MET A 366 23.63 3.76 -10.06
C MET A 366 22.14 4.06 -9.85
N THR A 367 21.82 5.24 -9.33
CA THR A 367 20.43 5.59 -8.98
C THR A 367 20.00 6.91 -9.62
N GLY A 368 18.77 6.96 -10.12
CA GLY A 368 18.22 8.13 -10.79
C GLY A 368 16.78 8.45 -10.42
N LEU A 369 16.44 9.74 -10.44
CA LEU A 369 15.10 10.29 -10.27
C LEU A 369 14.79 11.21 -11.47
N VAL A 370 13.68 10.95 -12.15
CA VAL A 370 13.19 11.75 -13.29
C VAL A 370 11.71 12.06 -13.10
N VAL A 371 11.36 13.34 -12.96
CA VAL A 371 9.98 13.78 -12.69
C VAL A 371 9.60 15.01 -13.52
N THR A 372 8.32 15.35 -13.54
CA THR A 372 7.82 16.62 -14.12
C THR A 372 7.38 17.63 -13.07
N THR A 373 7.21 17.22 -11.82
CA THR A 373 7.00 18.09 -10.66
C THR A 373 8.31 18.61 -10.08
N ARG A 374 8.23 19.27 -8.93
CA ARG A 374 9.36 19.47 -8.02
C ARG A 374 10.02 18.13 -7.70
N ILE A 375 11.35 18.06 -7.80
CA ILE A 375 12.07 16.84 -7.38
C ILE A 375 11.88 16.53 -5.88
N THR A 376 11.52 17.54 -5.09
CA THR A 376 11.22 17.43 -3.66
C THR A 376 9.78 17.03 -3.35
N ASP A 377 8.93 16.84 -4.36
CA ASP A 377 7.56 16.35 -4.15
C ASP A 377 7.55 14.90 -3.65
N ALA A 378 6.40 14.46 -3.18
CA ALA A 378 6.25 13.27 -2.37
C ALA A 378 6.78 11.98 -3.02
N THR A 379 6.47 11.75 -4.29
CA THR A 379 6.86 10.52 -4.99
C THR A 379 8.38 10.36 -5.09
N PRO A 380 9.16 11.28 -5.70
CA PRO A 380 10.63 11.16 -5.71
C PRO A 380 11.24 11.26 -4.30
N ALA A 381 10.65 12.03 -3.39
CA ALA A 381 11.12 12.14 -2.03
C ALA A 381 11.04 10.81 -1.26
N ALA A 382 9.95 10.04 -1.43
CA ALA A 382 9.75 8.78 -0.71
C ALA A 382 10.77 7.69 -1.06
N PHE A 383 11.49 7.83 -2.17
CA PHE A 383 12.60 6.95 -2.55
C PHE A 383 13.97 7.46 -2.09
N SER A 384 14.10 8.71 -1.66
CA SER A 384 15.41 9.35 -1.47
C SER A 384 15.55 10.16 -0.18
N SER A 385 14.55 10.15 0.69
CA SER A 385 14.47 11.00 1.87
C SER A 385 13.59 10.39 2.96
N HIS A 386 13.80 10.85 4.21
CA HIS A 386 12.98 10.47 5.36
C HIS A 386 12.52 11.73 6.08
N VAL A 387 11.23 12.02 6.03
CA VAL A 387 10.62 13.17 6.70
C VAL A 387 9.21 12.83 7.21
N ASP A 388 8.85 13.40 8.36
CA ASP A 388 7.53 13.15 8.98
C ASP A 388 6.38 13.66 8.12
N PHE A 389 6.64 14.71 7.33
CA PHE A 389 5.65 15.42 6.52
C PHE A 389 6.22 15.79 5.16
N ARG A 390 5.47 15.50 4.09
CA ARG A 390 5.84 15.84 2.70
C ARG A 390 6.15 17.31 2.45
N SER A 391 5.61 18.21 3.27
CA SER A 391 5.86 19.66 3.19
C SER A 391 7.28 20.06 3.61
N GLN A 392 8.10 19.15 4.12
CA GLN A 392 9.49 19.43 4.52
C GLN A 392 10.45 19.42 3.31
N GLU A 393 10.04 20.00 2.18
CA GLU A 393 10.76 19.97 0.90
C GLU A 393 12.19 20.51 0.98
N ASP A 394 12.46 21.49 1.84
CA ASP A 394 13.82 22.00 2.07
C ASP A 394 14.76 20.95 2.68
N LEU A 395 14.24 20.05 3.54
CA LEU A 395 15.00 18.94 4.13
C LEU A 395 15.12 17.78 3.14
N ILE A 396 14.08 17.53 2.34
CA ILE A 396 14.12 16.56 1.24
C ILE A 396 15.22 16.95 0.24
N ALA A 397 15.31 18.21 -0.16
CA ALA A 397 16.37 18.70 -1.05
C ALA A 397 17.78 18.43 -0.49
N GLN A 398 17.97 18.59 0.83
CA GLN A 398 19.24 18.30 1.51
C GLN A 398 19.58 16.82 1.45
N HIS A 399 18.62 15.95 1.77
CA HIS A 399 18.82 14.51 1.68
C HIS A 399 19.17 14.05 0.26
N GLN A 400 18.47 14.57 -0.76
CA GLN A 400 18.68 14.23 -2.18
C GLN A 400 20.10 14.57 -2.67
N ILE A 401 20.71 15.66 -2.20
CA ILE A 401 22.09 16.01 -2.57
C ILE A 401 23.16 15.27 -1.75
N GLY A 402 22.74 14.45 -0.78
CA GLY A 402 23.59 13.60 0.05
C GLY A 402 23.89 14.15 1.44
N GLU A 403 23.20 15.18 1.92
CA GLU A 403 23.25 15.62 3.32
C GLU A 403 22.39 14.73 4.20
N TYR A 404 22.75 13.45 4.22
CA TYR A 404 22.00 12.34 4.77
C TYR A 404 22.97 11.32 5.40
N PRO A 405 22.63 10.55 6.45
CA PRO A 405 23.60 9.67 7.13
C PRO A 405 24.32 8.65 6.24
N LEU A 406 23.69 8.19 5.15
CA LEU A 406 24.34 7.30 4.18
C LEU A 406 25.18 8.05 3.12
N GLY A 407 25.16 9.38 3.13
CA GLY A 407 25.74 10.22 2.10
C GLY A 407 24.86 10.27 0.85
N ARG A 408 25.50 10.41 -0.32
CA ARG A 408 24.80 10.53 -1.61
C ARG A 408 24.16 9.22 -2.04
N MET A 409 22.83 9.15 -1.95
CA MET A 409 22.05 7.99 -2.38
C MET A 409 21.52 8.08 -3.82
N VAL A 410 21.48 9.27 -4.42
CA VAL A 410 21.03 9.52 -5.80
C VAL A 410 22.21 10.00 -6.66
N ASP A 411 22.36 9.48 -7.89
CA ASP A 411 23.41 9.93 -8.82
C ASP A 411 22.89 10.85 -9.92
N LEU A 412 21.63 10.71 -10.34
CA LEU A 412 21.03 11.53 -11.38
C LEU A 412 19.67 12.07 -10.92
N ILE A 413 19.49 13.37 -11.02
CA ILE A 413 18.23 14.06 -10.75
C ILE A 413 17.87 14.88 -11.98
N LEU A 414 16.67 14.70 -12.53
CA LEU A 414 16.08 15.56 -13.55
C LEU A 414 14.63 15.88 -13.17
N GLY A 415 14.30 17.15 -13.03
CA GLY A 415 12.94 17.59 -12.73
C GLY A 415 12.83 19.09 -12.52
N GLY A 416 11.69 19.54 -11.99
CA GLY A 416 11.50 20.91 -11.53
C GLY A 416 11.95 21.14 -10.08
N GLY A 417 11.46 22.22 -9.47
CA GLY A 417 11.58 22.48 -8.04
C GLY A 417 12.84 23.20 -7.60
N ARG A 418 13.44 24.00 -8.49
CA ARG A 418 14.62 24.82 -8.17
C ARG A 418 14.41 25.71 -6.94
N CYS A 419 13.17 26.10 -6.64
CA CYS A 419 12.89 26.96 -5.50
C CYS A 419 13.43 26.38 -4.18
N HIS A 420 13.35 25.06 -3.96
CA HIS A 420 13.81 24.38 -2.73
C HIS A 420 15.33 24.21 -2.65
N PHE A 421 16.06 24.73 -3.63
CA PHE A 421 17.52 24.73 -3.66
C PHE A 421 18.11 26.14 -3.55
N TYR A 422 17.29 27.19 -3.67
CA TYR A 422 17.68 28.58 -3.54
C TYR A 422 17.03 29.29 -2.34
N PRO A 423 17.73 30.26 -1.72
CA PRO A 423 17.19 31.00 -0.59
C PRO A 423 16.04 31.91 -1.01
N SER A 424 15.05 32.03 -0.13
CA SER A 424 13.95 32.96 -0.31
C SER A 424 14.45 34.39 -0.57
N GLY A 425 13.81 35.10 -1.50
CA GLY A 425 14.21 36.44 -1.94
C GLY A 425 15.30 36.47 -3.02
N THR A 426 15.81 35.32 -3.46
CA THR A 426 16.72 35.23 -4.63
C THR A 426 16.07 34.47 -5.77
N GLY A 427 15.77 35.16 -6.88
CA GLY A 427 15.44 34.54 -8.18
C GLY A 427 14.54 33.30 -8.15
N GLY A 428 13.35 33.39 -7.54
CA GLY A 428 12.40 32.26 -7.48
C GLY A 428 12.66 31.24 -6.36
N GLY A 429 13.67 31.46 -5.50
CA GLY A 429 13.95 30.62 -4.32
C GLY A 429 12.85 30.66 -3.26
N CYS A 430 12.65 29.53 -2.60
CA CYS A 430 11.65 29.35 -1.54
C CYS A 430 12.25 28.81 -0.22
N ARG A 431 13.55 28.48 -0.16
CA ARG A 431 14.18 27.98 1.07
C ARG A 431 14.16 28.99 2.21
N ALA A 432 13.81 28.52 3.41
CA ALA A 432 13.69 29.37 4.59
C ALA A 432 15.01 29.60 5.36
N ASP A 433 16.02 28.77 5.14
CA ASP A 433 17.27 28.77 5.91
C ASP A 433 18.40 29.65 5.32
N GLY A 434 18.13 30.33 4.21
CA GLY A 434 19.10 31.21 3.55
C GLY A 434 20.21 30.48 2.80
N ARG A 435 20.15 29.14 2.68
CA ARG A 435 21.16 28.35 1.95
C ARG A 435 20.90 28.35 0.44
N ASN A 436 21.98 28.24 -0.32
CA ASN A 436 21.95 28.04 -1.77
C ASN A 436 22.64 26.71 -2.07
N LEU A 437 21.85 25.65 -2.14
CA LEU A 437 22.34 24.29 -2.31
C LEU A 437 23.00 24.08 -3.68
N ILE A 438 22.51 24.74 -4.73
CA ILE A 438 23.10 24.67 -6.08
C ILE A 438 24.53 25.24 -6.06
N ASP A 439 24.70 26.44 -5.51
CA ASP A 439 26.02 27.06 -5.38
C ASP A 439 26.96 26.19 -4.52
N GLU A 440 26.44 25.60 -3.43
CA GLU A 440 27.21 24.75 -2.53
C GLU A 440 27.74 23.51 -3.26
N VAL A 441 26.88 22.78 -3.98
CA VAL A 441 27.32 21.57 -4.71
C VAL A 441 28.22 21.88 -5.90
N GLN A 442 28.00 23.01 -6.59
CA GLN A 442 28.87 23.46 -7.68
C GLN A 442 30.25 23.89 -7.18
N ARG A 443 30.33 24.70 -6.10
CA ARG A 443 31.62 25.15 -5.54
C ARG A 443 32.43 24.01 -4.98
N ASN A 444 31.77 23.03 -4.36
CA ASN A 444 32.43 21.85 -3.82
C ASN A 444 32.77 20.81 -4.90
N GLY A 445 32.29 21.01 -6.15
CA GLY A 445 32.49 20.07 -7.25
C GLY A 445 31.84 18.70 -7.01
N THR A 446 30.83 18.64 -6.13
CA THR A 446 30.19 17.38 -5.74
C THR A 446 29.09 16.97 -6.70
N TRP A 447 28.54 17.91 -7.48
CA TRP A 447 27.53 17.68 -8.51
C TRP A 447 27.76 18.54 -9.75
N SER A 448 27.48 17.97 -10.92
CA SER A 448 27.25 18.72 -12.15
C SER A 448 25.84 19.32 -12.13
N TYR A 449 25.64 20.52 -12.69
CA TYR A 449 24.35 21.21 -12.65
C TYR A 449 23.86 21.59 -14.04
N VAL A 450 22.56 21.38 -14.29
CA VAL A 450 21.82 21.81 -15.47
C VAL A 450 20.57 22.54 -15.02
N GLY A 451 20.34 23.75 -15.53
CA GLY A 451 19.29 24.64 -15.04
C GLY A 451 18.27 25.09 -16.09
N ASP A 452 18.51 24.81 -17.37
CA ASP A 452 17.67 25.33 -18.46
C ASP A 452 17.70 24.43 -19.69
N ARG A 453 16.87 24.75 -20.69
CA ARG A 453 16.83 24.02 -21.96
C ARG A 453 18.20 23.92 -22.63
N ALA A 454 18.95 25.02 -22.68
CA ALA A 454 20.20 25.07 -23.44
C ALA A 454 21.29 24.18 -22.82
N SER A 455 21.38 24.16 -21.50
CA SER A 455 22.27 23.26 -20.75
C SER A 455 21.79 21.82 -20.76
N PHE A 456 20.47 21.58 -20.80
CA PHE A 456 19.92 20.23 -20.98
C PHE A 456 20.26 19.64 -22.35
N ASP A 457 20.12 20.42 -23.43
CA ASP A 457 20.46 19.99 -24.79
C ASP A 457 21.95 19.62 -24.93
N GLN A 458 22.83 20.23 -24.12
CA GLN A 458 24.27 19.90 -24.07
C GLN A 458 24.57 18.53 -23.46
N LEU A 459 23.62 17.89 -22.77
CA LEU A 459 23.75 16.51 -22.31
C LEU A 459 23.73 15.51 -23.47
N ASP A 460 23.42 15.97 -24.69
CA ASP A 460 23.48 15.21 -25.95
C ASP A 460 22.72 13.88 -25.86
N ASN A 461 21.43 13.94 -25.51
CA ASN A 461 20.59 12.75 -25.29
C ASN A 461 21.19 11.77 -24.25
N GLY A 462 21.98 12.26 -23.30
CA GLY A 462 22.65 11.46 -22.27
C GLY A 462 24.07 10.99 -22.66
N ASN A 463 24.55 11.35 -23.86
CA ASN A 463 25.90 10.98 -24.30
C ASN A 463 27.00 11.81 -23.65
N ASN A 464 26.67 13.01 -23.17
CA ASN A 464 27.60 13.97 -22.58
C ASN A 464 27.16 14.33 -21.14
N VAL A 465 27.17 13.34 -20.25
CA VAL A 465 26.74 13.48 -18.85
C VAL A 465 27.89 13.17 -17.90
N THR A 466 28.10 14.06 -16.92
CA THR A 466 29.01 13.85 -15.80
C THR A 466 28.20 13.59 -14.54
N LEU A 467 28.27 12.38 -14.00
CA LEU A 467 27.60 12.01 -12.76
C LEU A 467 28.47 12.36 -11.53
N PRO A 468 27.86 12.77 -10.40
CA PRO A 468 26.40 12.93 -10.23
C PRO A 468 25.88 14.22 -10.88
N LEU A 469 24.64 14.19 -11.38
CA LEU A 469 23.99 15.27 -12.13
C LEU A 469 22.73 15.77 -11.42
N LEU A 470 22.67 17.08 -11.17
CA LEU A 470 21.50 17.80 -10.64
C LEU A 470 20.90 18.67 -11.75
N GLY A 471 19.82 18.20 -12.38
CA GLY A 471 19.06 18.93 -13.39
C GLY A 471 17.77 19.50 -12.83
N LEU A 472 17.72 20.82 -12.61
CA LEU A 472 16.55 21.53 -12.11
C LEU A 472 16.02 22.48 -13.20
N LEU A 473 15.04 21.99 -13.96
CA LEU A 473 14.63 22.50 -15.28
C LEU A 473 13.43 23.47 -15.22
N ALA A 474 12.88 23.70 -14.03
CA ALA A 474 11.83 24.68 -13.73
C ALA A 474 11.97 25.17 -12.28
N ASP A 475 11.45 26.36 -11.98
CA ASP A 475 11.47 26.90 -10.60
C ASP A 475 10.56 26.10 -9.66
N THR A 476 9.36 25.78 -10.13
CA THR A 476 8.41 24.87 -9.50
C THR A 476 8.23 23.64 -10.40
N ASP A 477 7.01 23.22 -10.70
CA ASP A 477 6.78 22.12 -11.65
C ASP A 477 7.10 22.54 -13.08
N ILE A 478 7.50 21.57 -13.91
CA ILE A 478 7.46 21.75 -15.35
C ILE A 478 5.97 21.93 -15.75
N PRO A 479 5.63 22.93 -16.59
CA PRO A 479 4.25 23.16 -17.01
C PRO A 479 3.61 21.90 -17.60
N TYR A 480 2.28 21.80 -17.48
CA TYR A 480 1.52 20.74 -18.16
C TYR A 480 1.92 20.63 -19.63
N ASP A 481 1.92 19.43 -20.20
CA ASP A 481 2.34 19.18 -21.58
C ASP A 481 1.52 20.00 -22.59
N ILE A 482 0.26 20.32 -22.29
CA ILE A 482 -0.56 21.24 -23.08
C ILE A 482 -0.02 22.68 -23.11
N ASP A 483 0.61 23.14 -22.03
CA ASP A 483 1.15 24.49 -21.86
C ASP A 483 2.66 24.56 -22.02
N ARG A 484 3.33 23.41 -22.14
CA ARG A 484 4.78 23.29 -22.16
C ARG A 484 5.35 23.88 -23.45
N ASP A 485 6.14 24.93 -23.31
CA ASP A 485 7.00 25.42 -24.38
C ASP A 485 8.24 24.52 -24.49
N SER A 486 8.30 23.72 -25.56
CA SER A 486 9.43 22.80 -25.79
C SER A 486 10.78 23.52 -25.90
N LYS A 487 10.81 24.82 -26.23
CA LYS A 487 12.04 25.62 -26.26
C LYS A 487 12.54 26.03 -24.87
N LYS A 488 11.75 25.80 -23.82
CA LYS A 488 12.08 26.15 -22.44
C LYS A 488 12.22 24.94 -21.53
N HIS A 489 11.37 23.93 -21.73
CA HIS A 489 11.35 22.75 -20.89
C HIS A 489 11.36 21.47 -21.74
N PRO A 490 12.26 20.52 -21.46
CA PRO A 490 12.21 19.21 -22.09
C PRO A 490 10.95 18.45 -21.63
N SER A 491 10.45 17.57 -22.50
CA SER A 491 9.40 16.61 -22.19
C SER A 491 9.90 15.54 -21.21
N LEU A 492 8.98 14.82 -20.57
CA LEU A 492 9.32 13.64 -19.77
C LEU A 492 10.09 12.60 -20.60
N ALA A 493 9.68 12.35 -21.84
CA ALA A 493 10.37 11.42 -22.74
C ALA A 493 11.82 11.85 -23.06
N GLU A 494 12.07 13.15 -23.29
CA GLU A 494 13.43 13.68 -23.47
C GLU A 494 14.29 13.46 -22.21
N GLN A 495 13.74 13.72 -21.02
CA GLN A 495 14.43 13.51 -19.74
C GLN A 495 14.74 12.02 -19.48
N VAL A 496 13.77 11.13 -19.72
CA VAL A 496 13.93 9.68 -19.59
C VAL A 496 15.02 9.16 -20.51
N LYS A 497 15.02 9.59 -21.78
CA LYS A 497 16.06 9.20 -22.75
C LYS A 497 17.46 9.60 -22.29
N VAL A 498 17.62 10.82 -21.74
CA VAL A 498 18.89 11.28 -21.18
C VAL A 498 19.31 10.41 -19.99
N ALA A 499 18.39 10.14 -19.07
CA ALA A 499 18.68 9.35 -17.86
C ALA A 499 19.07 7.90 -18.20
N LEU A 500 18.30 7.21 -19.04
CA LEU A 500 18.57 5.84 -19.47
C LEU A 500 19.94 5.74 -20.15
N THR A 501 20.23 6.65 -21.10
CA THR A 501 21.52 6.67 -21.80
C THR A 501 22.68 6.92 -20.85
N ALA A 502 22.56 7.90 -19.95
CA ALA A 502 23.62 8.26 -19.01
C ALA A 502 23.90 7.14 -17.99
N LEU A 503 22.86 6.56 -17.40
CA LEU A 503 22.98 5.49 -16.40
C LEU A 503 23.48 4.19 -17.04
N SER A 504 23.02 3.85 -18.24
CA SER A 504 23.51 2.69 -18.99
C SER A 504 25.01 2.82 -19.29
N LYS A 505 25.48 4.00 -19.72
CA LYS A 505 26.91 4.25 -19.94
C LYS A 505 27.71 4.19 -18.64
N ALA A 506 27.20 4.81 -17.58
CA ALA A 506 27.88 4.82 -16.28
C ALA A 506 28.05 3.42 -15.68
N THR A 507 27.19 2.47 -16.07
CA THR A 507 27.19 1.10 -15.54
C THR A 507 27.78 0.08 -16.51
N GLU A 508 28.23 0.46 -17.71
CA GLU A 508 28.75 -0.48 -18.74
C GLU A 508 29.79 -1.46 -18.18
N ASN A 509 30.76 -0.95 -17.42
CA ASN A 509 31.86 -1.71 -16.80
C ASN A 509 31.63 -2.01 -15.31
N SER A 510 30.39 -1.98 -14.84
CA SER A 510 29.99 -2.30 -13.46
C SER A 510 29.39 -3.70 -13.36
N GLU A 511 29.55 -4.35 -12.20
CA GLU A 511 28.87 -5.59 -11.83
C GLU A 511 27.36 -5.37 -11.60
N GLN A 512 26.97 -4.16 -11.23
CA GLN A 512 25.56 -3.77 -11.05
C GLN A 512 25.10 -2.79 -12.13
N GLY A 513 23.81 -2.85 -12.46
CA GLY A 513 23.15 -1.92 -13.36
C GLY A 513 22.70 -0.66 -12.63
N PHE A 514 21.51 -0.18 -12.96
CA PHE A 514 20.93 1.01 -12.34
C PHE A 514 19.49 0.79 -11.83
N PHE A 515 19.11 1.61 -10.86
CA PHE A 515 17.73 1.85 -10.46
C PHE A 515 17.30 3.24 -10.97
N LEU A 516 16.15 3.32 -11.62
CA LEU A 516 15.61 4.59 -12.11
C LEU A 516 14.14 4.72 -11.73
N LEU A 517 13.81 5.76 -10.97
CA LEU A 517 12.44 6.22 -10.77
C LEU A 517 12.08 7.24 -11.85
N ILE A 518 10.94 7.03 -12.52
CA ILE A 518 10.36 7.95 -13.49
C ILE A 518 8.94 8.28 -13.02
N GLU A 519 8.53 9.54 -13.07
CA GLU A 519 7.18 9.95 -12.68
C GLU A 519 6.47 10.76 -13.76
N GLY A 520 5.27 10.32 -14.15
CA GLY A 520 4.26 11.11 -14.84
C GLY A 520 3.50 11.97 -13.85
N SER A 521 4.18 12.97 -13.29
CA SER A 521 3.77 13.65 -12.06
C SER A 521 2.53 14.53 -12.18
N ARG A 522 2.26 15.10 -13.35
CA ARG A 522 1.22 16.12 -13.52
C ARG A 522 -0.17 15.55 -13.84
N ILE A 523 -0.31 14.23 -14.00
CA ILE A 523 -1.63 13.59 -14.19
C ILE A 523 -2.51 13.82 -12.95
N ASP A 524 -1.95 13.68 -11.75
CA ASP A 524 -2.62 13.96 -10.49
C ASP A 524 -3.13 15.39 -10.40
N HIS A 525 -2.27 16.37 -10.67
CA HIS A 525 -2.64 17.78 -10.60
C HIS A 525 -3.75 18.13 -11.60
N ALA A 526 -3.73 17.55 -12.80
CA ALA A 526 -4.81 17.71 -13.78
C ALA A 526 -6.12 17.10 -13.27
N GLY A 527 -6.04 15.94 -12.58
CA GLY A 527 -7.16 15.32 -11.87
C GLY A 527 -7.71 16.20 -10.75
N HIS A 528 -6.87 16.76 -9.88
CA HIS A 528 -7.28 17.68 -8.81
C HIS A 528 -8.01 18.91 -9.36
N HIS A 529 -7.49 19.46 -10.46
CA HIS A 529 -8.06 20.60 -11.17
C HIS A 529 -9.32 20.26 -11.95
N ASN A 530 -9.71 18.99 -12.03
CA ASN A 530 -10.75 18.47 -12.92
C ASN A 530 -10.56 18.95 -14.37
N ASP A 531 -9.30 19.04 -14.84
CA ASP A 531 -8.94 19.56 -16.16
C ASP A 531 -8.84 18.42 -17.17
N PRO A 532 -9.90 18.13 -17.95
CA PRO A 532 -9.86 17.01 -18.88
C PRO A 532 -8.88 17.25 -20.05
N ALA A 533 -8.60 18.51 -20.42
CA ALA A 533 -7.70 18.82 -21.52
C ALA A 533 -6.23 18.59 -21.15
N ALA A 534 -5.84 18.96 -19.91
CA ALA A 534 -4.54 18.62 -19.36
C ALA A 534 -4.43 17.12 -19.11
N GLN A 535 -5.45 16.49 -18.49
CA GLN A 535 -5.44 15.07 -18.10
C GLN A 535 -5.06 14.14 -19.26
N VAL A 536 -5.74 14.25 -20.41
CA VAL A 536 -5.47 13.38 -21.56
C VAL A 536 -4.10 13.60 -22.17
N ARG A 537 -3.55 14.82 -22.08
CA ARG A 537 -2.23 15.15 -22.65
C ARG A 537 -1.10 14.69 -21.72
N GLU A 538 -1.28 14.78 -20.40
CA GLU A 538 -0.33 14.23 -19.43
C GLU A 538 -0.21 12.72 -19.54
N VAL A 539 -1.33 12.00 -19.68
CA VAL A 539 -1.31 10.54 -19.93
C VAL A 539 -0.57 10.20 -21.22
N LEU A 540 -0.74 11.00 -22.28
CA LEU A 540 -0.02 10.80 -23.55
C LEU A 540 1.47 11.13 -23.46
N ALA A 541 1.84 12.16 -22.69
CA ALA A 541 3.24 12.49 -22.43
C ALA A 541 3.93 11.36 -21.64
N TYR A 542 3.22 10.75 -20.69
CA TYR A 542 3.68 9.58 -19.97
C TYR A 542 3.75 8.32 -20.87
N ASP A 543 2.76 8.06 -21.73
CA ASP A 543 2.80 6.94 -22.68
C ASP A 543 4.01 7.03 -23.63
N ALA A 544 4.38 8.25 -24.05
CA ALA A 544 5.60 8.49 -24.83
C ALA A 544 6.88 8.20 -24.04
N ALA A 545 6.93 8.57 -22.76
CA ALA A 545 8.06 8.25 -21.88
C ALA A 545 8.16 6.74 -21.61
N PHE A 546 7.03 6.07 -21.42
CA PHE A 546 6.96 4.61 -21.30
C PHE A 546 7.46 3.92 -22.58
N ALA A 547 7.12 4.44 -23.76
CA ALA A 547 7.64 3.92 -25.03
C ALA A 547 9.18 4.03 -25.15
N GLU A 548 9.80 5.10 -24.63
CA GLU A 548 11.27 5.19 -24.58
C GLU A 548 11.89 4.14 -23.64
N VAL A 549 11.24 3.83 -22.52
CA VAL A 549 11.68 2.76 -21.62
C VAL A 549 11.56 1.38 -22.28
N ILE A 550 10.44 1.09 -22.94
CA ILE A 550 10.25 -0.16 -23.69
C ILE A 550 11.32 -0.31 -24.76
N LYS A 551 11.57 0.75 -25.53
CA LYS A 551 12.61 0.77 -26.56
C LYS A 551 13.98 0.47 -25.96
N PHE A 552 14.33 1.08 -24.83
CA PHE A 552 15.57 0.81 -24.13
C PHE A 552 15.69 -0.66 -23.69
N ILE A 553 14.61 -1.25 -23.17
CA ILE A 553 14.58 -2.66 -22.76
C ILE A 553 14.81 -3.58 -23.96
N ASP A 554 14.15 -3.32 -25.07
CA ASP A 554 14.27 -4.12 -26.30
C ASP A 554 15.68 -4.04 -26.93
N GLU A 555 16.36 -2.91 -26.75
CA GLU A 555 17.72 -2.67 -27.27
C GLU A 555 18.83 -3.08 -26.29
N SER A 556 18.50 -3.39 -25.03
CA SER A 556 19.49 -3.71 -23.99
C SER A 556 19.92 -5.18 -24.01
N ASP A 557 21.22 -5.42 -23.83
CA ASP A 557 21.82 -6.73 -23.59
C ASP A 557 21.90 -7.11 -22.10
N VAL A 558 21.53 -6.19 -21.21
CA VAL A 558 21.42 -6.39 -19.77
C VAL A 558 19.96 -6.68 -19.42
N ASP A 559 19.73 -7.66 -18.53
CA ASP A 559 18.41 -7.95 -18.01
C ASP A 559 17.80 -6.66 -17.43
N THR A 560 16.71 -6.18 -18.01
CA THR A 560 16.05 -4.95 -17.59
C THR A 560 14.59 -5.26 -17.31
N VAL A 561 14.08 -4.75 -16.19
CA VAL A 561 12.66 -4.82 -15.84
C VAL A 561 12.12 -3.42 -15.60
N ALA A 562 10.98 -3.11 -16.21
CA ALA A 562 10.19 -1.94 -15.92
C ALA A 562 8.87 -2.34 -15.26
N ILE A 563 8.53 -1.62 -14.19
CA ILE A 563 7.25 -1.73 -13.49
C ILE A 563 6.62 -0.35 -13.52
N SER A 564 5.36 -0.27 -13.91
CA SER A 564 4.59 0.96 -13.93
C SER A 564 3.28 0.77 -13.17
N THR A 565 2.98 1.68 -12.25
CA THR A 565 1.70 1.73 -11.53
C THR A 565 1.44 3.16 -11.08
N SER A 566 0.22 3.43 -10.65
CA SER A 566 -0.10 4.65 -9.92
C SER A 566 -0.05 4.43 -8.42
N ASP A 567 0.17 5.51 -7.67
CA ASP A 567 -0.04 5.63 -6.23
C ASP A 567 -1.53 5.76 -5.85
N HIS A 568 -2.37 6.37 -6.68
CA HIS A 568 -3.83 6.49 -6.53
C HIS A 568 -4.54 6.96 -7.80
N GLU A 569 -5.87 6.92 -7.83
CA GLU A 569 -6.65 7.68 -8.82
C GLU A 569 -7.00 9.07 -8.28
N THR A 570 -7.09 10.07 -9.15
CA THR A 570 -7.43 11.45 -8.76
C THR A 570 -8.58 12.06 -9.56
N GLY A 571 -9.49 12.72 -8.83
CA GLY A 571 -10.67 13.42 -9.36
C GLY A 571 -11.94 12.57 -9.41
N GLY A 572 -11.81 11.24 -9.28
CA GLY A 572 -12.91 10.30 -9.54
C GLY A 572 -13.46 10.50 -10.94
N LEU A 573 -12.55 10.47 -11.91
CA LEU A 573 -12.81 10.70 -13.33
C LEU A 573 -13.73 9.62 -13.88
N VAL A 574 -14.78 10.05 -14.58
CA VAL A 574 -15.66 9.18 -15.35
C VAL A 574 -15.79 9.68 -16.79
N THR A 575 -15.69 8.76 -17.76
CA THR A 575 -15.81 9.04 -19.21
C THR A 575 -17.27 9.06 -19.68
N ALA A 576 -18.13 9.68 -18.88
CA ALA A 576 -19.51 9.99 -19.18
C ALA A 576 -20.03 11.00 -18.13
N ARG A 577 -20.90 11.93 -18.53
CA ARG A 577 -21.58 12.85 -17.61
C ARG A 577 -23.00 13.10 -18.08
N GLN A 578 -23.96 12.85 -17.20
CA GLN A 578 -25.34 13.27 -17.43
C GLN A 578 -25.44 14.79 -17.22
N VAL A 579 -25.95 15.49 -18.22
CA VAL A 579 -26.06 16.97 -18.24
C VAL A 579 -27.49 17.49 -18.28
N THR A 580 -28.49 16.58 -18.41
CA THR A 580 -29.92 16.90 -18.38
C THR A 580 -30.68 15.93 -17.47
N GLU A 581 -31.91 16.27 -17.09
CA GLU A 581 -32.79 15.39 -16.30
C GLU A 581 -33.43 14.27 -17.14
N GLU A 582 -33.27 14.30 -18.46
CA GLU A 582 -33.81 13.29 -19.37
C GLU A 582 -33.06 11.95 -19.23
N TYR A 583 -33.59 10.90 -19.85
CA TYR A 583 -32.91 9.60 -19.86
C TYR A 583 -31.47 9.76 -20.43
N PRO A 584 -30.43 9.18 -19.80
CA PRO A 584 -29.05 9.48 -20.17
C PRO A 584 -28.72 9.07 -21.61
N ASP A 585 -28.09 10.00 -22.33
CA ASP A 585 -27.38 9.69 -23.57
C ASP A 585 -25.96 9.15 -23.25
N TYR A 586 -25.49 8.15 -23.99
CA TYR A 586 -24.17 7.53 -23.79
C TYR A 586 -23.10 8.25 -24.61
N LEU A 587 -22.74 9.47 -24.20
CA LEU A 587 -21.92 10.38 -24.96
C LEU A 587 -20.63 10.77 -24.22
N TRP A 588 -19.58 10.97 -25.00
CA TRP A 588 -18.29 11.55 -24.62
C TRP A 588 -17.67 12.18 -25.88
N TYR A 589 -17.21 13.43 -25.79
CA TYR A 589 -16.80 14.25 -26.93
C TYR A 589 -15.32 14.67 -26.86
N PRO A 590 -14.38 13.85 -27.36
CA PRO A 590 -12.95 14.17 -27.35
C PRO A 590 -12.59 15.42 -28.17
N GLU A 591 -13.40 15.81 -29.15
CA GLU A 591 -13.21 17.01 -29.95
C GLU A 591 -13.19 18.29 -29.12
N ILE A 592 -13.93 18.32 -28.01
CA ILE A 592 -13.98 19.47 -27.11
C ILE A 592 -12.61 19.69 -26.46
N LEU A 593 -11.94 18.61 -26.06
CA LEU A 593 -10.59 18.67 -25.51
C LEU A 593 -9.54 18.99 -26.59
N ALA A 594 -9.76 18.54 -27.82
CA ALA A 594 -8.84 18.77 -28.94
C ALA A 594 -8.79 20.24 -29.35
N ASN A 595 -9.91 20.96 -29.18
CA ASN A 595 -10.00 22.39 -29.47
C ASN A 595 -9.32 23.27 -28.42
N SER A 596 -9.15 22.79 -27.19
CA SER A 596 -8.44 23.52 -26.13
C SER A 596 -6.93 23.55 -26.39
N LYS A 597 -6.34 24.74 -26.29
CA LYS A 597 -4.91 25.00 -26.48
C LYS A 597 -4.11 25.12 -25.18
N HIS A 598 -4.80 25.25 -24.05
CA HIS A 598 -4.19 25.55 -22.76
C HIS A 598 -4.96 24.87 -21.62
N SER A 599 -4.29 24.62 -20.48
CA SER A 599 -4.96 24.16 -19.26
C SER A 599 -5.82 25.27 -18.65
N GLY A 600 -6.78 24.88 -17.81
CA GLY A 600 -7.55 25.83 -17.00
C GLY A 600 -6.68 26.65 -16.06
N ASP A 601 -5.59 26.08 -15.55
CA ASP A 601 -4.63 26.77 -14.69
C ASP A 601 -3.92 27.91 -15.45
N PHE A 602 -3.40 27.63 -16.64
CA PHE A 602 -2.79 28.65 -17.49
C PHE A 602 -3.79 29.77 -17.83
N LEU A 603 -5.01 29.40 -18.21
CA LEU A 603 -6.05 30.37 -18.59
C LEU A 603 -6.52 31.22 -17.40
N ALA A 604 -6.66 30.63 -16.21
CA ALA A 604 -7.01 31.34 -15.00
C ALA A 604 -5.94 32.40 -14.66
N HIS A 605 -4.67 32.05 -14.75
CA HIS A 605 -3.56 32.99 -14.57
C HIS A 605 -3.49 34.04 -15.69
N LYS A 606 -3.76 33.68 -16.94
CA LYS A 606 -3.83 34.62 -18.08
C LYS A 606 -4.91 35.69 -17.85
N ILE A 607 -6.08 35.31 -17.33
CA ILE A 607 -7.14 36.25 -16.98
C ILE A 607 -6.72 37.15 -15.82
N ALA A 608 -6.26 36.58 -14.70
CA ALA A 608 -5.90 37.35 -13.51
C ALA A 608 -4.74 38.34 -13.78
N ASN A 609 -3.76 37.93 -14.59
CA ASN A 609 -2.61 38.75 -14.95
C ASN A 609 -2.90 39.80 -16.03
N SER A 610 -4.04 39.74 -16.72
CA SER A 610 -4.43 40.73 -17.73
C SER A 610 -4.58 42.15 -17.15
N LYS A 611 -4.91 42.26 -15.85
CA LYS A 611 -5.16 43.52 -15.12
C LYS A 611 -6.16 44.45 -15.83
N ILE A 612 -7.09 43.90 -16.61
CA ILE A 612 -8.13 44.67 -17.30
C ILE A 612 -9.21 45.09 -16.29
N SER A 613 -9.26 46.38 -15.97
CA SER A 613 -10.24 46.94 -15.03
C SER A 613 -11.57 47.33 -15.66
N ASP A 614 -11.60 47.60 -16.97
CA ASP A 614 -12.83 47.94 -17.69
C ASP A 614 -13.64 46.67 -17.98
N LYS A 615 -14.86 46.61 -17.43
CA LYS A 615 -15.75 45.44 -17.54
C LYS A 615 -16.06 45.05 -18.98
N LYS A 616 -16.27 46.01 -19.88
CA LYS A 616 -16.59 45.71 -21.30
C LYS A 616 -15.38 45.12 -22.02
N LYS A 617 -14.19 45.65 -21.76
CA LYS A 617 -12.93 45.10 -22.29
C LYS A 617 -12.66 43.70 -21.73
N LEU A 618 -12.90 43.47 -20.44
CA LEU A 618 -12.71 42.15 -19.83
C LEU A 618 -13.69 41.12 -20.41
N ILE A 619 -14.97 41.48 -20.59
CA ILE A 619 -15.94 40.61 -21.27
C ILE A 619 -15.46 40.25 -22.68
N LYS A 620 -14.97 41.24 -23.45
CA LYS A 620 -14.44 40.98 -24.80
C LYS A 620 -13.21 40.08 -24.77
N PHE A 621 -12.31 40.28 -23.81
CA PHE A 621 -11.12 39.44 -23.62
C PHE A 621 -11.50 38.00 -23.28
N VAL A 622 -12.38 37.80 -22.29
CA VAL A 622 -12.88 36.47 -21.89
C VAL A 622 -13.57 35.76 -23.06
N THR A 623 -14.47 36.44 -23.77
CA THR A 623 -15.21 35.80 -24.87
C THR A 623 -14.33 35.51 -26.09
N LYS A 624 -13.55 36.48 -26.55
CA LYS A 624 -12.79 36.35 -27.81
C LYS A 624 -11.45 35.64 -27.66
N GLU A 625 -10.71 35.93 -26.61
CA GLU A 625 -9.38 35.34 -26.40
C GLU A 625 -9.49 34.02 -25.64
N ILE A 626 -10.18 34.00 -24.49
CA ILE A 626 -10.20 32.81 -23.63
C ILE A 626 -11.15 31.73 -24.17
N LEU A 627 -12.44 32.03 -24.27
CA LEU A 627 -13.45 31.03 -24.64
C LEU A 627 -13.32 30.63 -26.12
N GLU A 628 -13.37 31.59 -27.06
CA GLU A 628 -13.36 31.28 -28.49
C GLU A 628 -11.98 30.82 -29.01
N ASN A 629 -10.91 31.55 -28.69
CA ASN A 629 -9.60 31.27 -29.28
C ASN A 629 -8.79 30.21 -28.52
N ASP A 630 -8.75 30.27 -27.18
CA ASP A 630 -7.92 29.36 -26.39
C ASP A 630 -8.64 28.05 -26.05
N MET A 631 -9.92 28.09 -25.69
CA MET A 631 -10.71 26.89 -25.36
C MET A 631 -11.50 26.31 -26.55
N GLY A 632 -11.72 27.11 -27.61
CA GLY A 632 -12.50 26.69 -28.77
C GLY A 632 -14.02 26.65 -28.55
N ILE A 633 -14.52 27.33 -27.51
CA ILE A 633 -15.92 27.36 -27.09
C ILE A 633 -16.61 28.59 -27.67
N LYS A 634 -17.68 28.38 -28.45
CA LYS A 634 -18.44 29.45 -29.13
C LYS A 634 -19.90 29.56 -28.68
N ASP A 635 -20.39 28.55 -27.98
CA ASP A 635 -21.75 28.40 -27.46
C ASP A 635 -21.78 28.70 -25.95
N TYR A 636 -20.99 29.66 -25.50
CA TYR A 636 -20.97 30.07 -24.11
C TYR A 636 -22.25 30.84 -23.73
N THR A 637 -22.69 30.70 -22.49
CA THR A 637 -23.87 31.38 -21.95
C THR A 637 -23.52 32.68 -21.22
N GLU A 638 -24.52 33.52 -20.96
CA GLU A 638 -24.33 34.72 -20.14
C GLU A 638 -23.94 34.37 -18.69
N ASP A 639 -24.44 33.26 -18.16
CA ASP A 639 -24.13 32.76 -16.82
C ASP A 639 -22.69 32.26 -16.71
N GLU A 640 -22.18 31.58 -17.74
CA GLU A 640 -20.77 31.16 -17.80
C GLU A 640 -19.83 32.38 -17.84
N ILE A 641 -20.14 33.38 -18.67
CA ILE A 641 -19.39 34.64 -18.69
C ILE A 641 -19.42 35.28 -17.31
N LYS A 642 -20.59 35.38 -16.68
CA LYS A 642 -20.74 35.96 -15.35
C LYS A 642 -19.90 35.21 -14.32
N SER A 643 -19.92 33.88 -14.31
CA SER A 643 -19.14 33.05 -13.39
C SER A 643 -17.62 33.27 -13.55
N ILE A 644 -17.14 33.39 -14.79
CA ILE A 644 -15.73 33.73 -15.07
C ILE A 644 -15.39 35.11 -14.51
N LEU A 645 -16.22 36.12 -14.76
CA LEU A 645 -15.97 37.49 -14.28
C LEU A 645 -15.98 37.59 -12.75
N ASP A 646 -16.92 36.91 -12.10
CA ASP A 646 -17.04 36.90 -10.64
C ASP A 646 -15.81 36.26 -9.95
N ASN A 647 -15.06 35.42 -10.68
CA ASN A 647 -13.84 34.76 -10.20
C ASN A 647 -12.54 35.28 -10.86
N ALA A 648 -12.60 36.32 -11.70
CA ALA A 648 -11.48 36.77 -12.54
C ALA A 648 -10.18 37.14 -11.78
N THR A 649 -10.28 37.48 -10.49
CA THR A 649 -9.13 37.84 -9.63
C THR A 649 -8.68 36.71 -8.71
N ASN A 650 -9.29 35.53 -8.78
CA ASN A 650 -8.95 34.36 -7.96
C ASN A 650 -8.65 33.15 -8.86
N PRO A 651 -7.40 33.01 -9.34
CA PRO A 651 -7.01 31.91 -10.23
C PRO A 651 -7.40 30.53 -9.72
N ALA A 652 -7.21 30.28 -8.41
CA ALA A 652 -7.51 29.00 -7.77
C ALA A 652 -8.99 28.61 -7.88
N LYS A 653 -9.92 29.58 -7.84
CA LYS A 653 -11.35 29.30 -8.08
C LYS A 653 -11.71 29.31 -9.55
N LEU A 654 -11.09 30.21 -10.31
CA LEU A 654 -11.38 30.41 -11.72
C LEU A 654 -11.03 29.20 -12.57
N LEU A 655 -9.95 28.47 -12.25
CA LEU A 655 -9.58 27.26 -12.97
C LEU A 655 -10.72 26.23 -12.96
N TYR A 656 -11.39 26.03 -11.81
CA TYR A 656 -12.51 25.08 -11.72
C TYR A 656 -13.71 25.51 -12.55
N VAL A 657 -13.98 26.82 -12.66
CA VAL A 657 -15.04 27.35 -13.52
C VAL A 657 -14.73 27.04 -14.99
N LEU A 658 -13.50 27.31 -15.43
CA LEU A 658 -13.08 27.06 -16.82
C LEU A 658 -13.11 25.56 -17.14
N ASN A 659 -12.65 24.73 -16.21
CA ASN A 659 -12.58 23.29 -16.38
C ASN A 659 -13.95 22.62 -16.34
N ASP A 660 -14.91 23.12 -15.56
CA ASP A 660 -16.29 22.61 -15.59
C ASP A 660 -17.00 22.99 -16.90
N ILE A 661 -16.81 24.21 -17.41
CA ILE A 661 -17.31 24.64 -18.73
C ILE A 661 -16.84 23.68 -19.84
N LEU A 662 -15.58 23.24 -19.78
CA LEU A 662 -15.01 22.28 -20.71
C LEU A 662 -15.54 20.86 -20.46
N SER A 663 -15.51 20.39 -19.22
CA SER A 663 -15.98 19.04 -18.82
C SER A 663 -17.45 18.81 -19.14
N PHE A 664 -18.31 19.82 -18.94
CA PHE A 664 -19.73 19.78 -19.26
C PHE A 664 -19.96 19.52 -20.75
N ARG A 665 -19.30 20.30 -21.62
CA ARG A 665 -19.40 20.14 -23.08
C ARG A 665 -18.81 18.84 -23.57
N ALA A 666 -17.68 18.44 -22.97
CA ALA A 666 -17.03 17.19 -23.32
C ALA A 666 -17.84 15.98 -22.83
N GLN A 667 -18.73 16.15 -21.84
CA GLN A 667 -19.44 15.10 -21.12
C GLN A 667 -18.50 14.15 -20.36
N ILE A 668 -17.47 14.70 -19.72
CA ILE A 668 -16.66 14.03 -18.69
C ILE A 668 -17.15 14.47 -17.32
N GLY A 669 -17.22 13.52 -16.39
CA GLY A 669 -17.59 13.77 -15.00
C GLY A 669 -16.42 13.60 -14.05
N TRP A 670 -16.52 14.28 -12.91
CA TRP A 670 -15.60 14.24 -11.79
C TRP A 670 -16.43 14.18 -10.50
N THR A 671 -16.00 13.38 -9.53
CA THR A 671 -16.75 13.22 -8.27
C THR A 671 -16.13 13.96 -7.10
N THR A 672 -14.85 14.34 -7.22
CA THR A 672 -14.08 14.97 -6.15
C THR A 672 -12.98 15.84 -6.76
N HIS A 673 -12.39 16.73 -5.95
CA HIS A 673 -11.13 17.42 -6.25
C HIS A 673 -9.96 16.77 -5.51
N GLY A 674 -10.14 15.56 -4.99
CA GLY A 674 -9.12 14.80 -4.26
C GLY A 674 -8.88 13.44 -4.90
N HIS A 675 -8.16 12.59 -4.20
CA HIS A 675 -7.94 11.22 -4.66
C HIS A 675 -9.18 10.34 -4.43
N SER A 676 -9.21 9.18 -5.08
CA SER A 676 -10.18 8.12 -4.84
C SER A 676 -9.49 6.77 -4.56
N ALA A 677 -10.26 5.84 -3.98
CA ALA A 677 -9.78 4.50 -3.63
C ALA A 677 -9.94 3.49 -4.77
N VAL A 678 -9.94 3.94 -6.02
CA VAL A 678 -10.00 3.06 -7.19
C VAL A 678 -8.69 2.28 -7.29
N ASP A 679 -8.80 0.96 -7.51
CA ASP A 679 -7.63 0.14 -7.83
C ASP A 679 -7.03 0.60 -9.15
N VAL A 680 -5.71 0.81 -9.16
CA VAL A 680 -4.98 1.37 -10.30
C VAL A 680 -4.24 0.27 -11.06
N ASN A 681 -3.96 0.49 -12.35
CA ASN A 681 -3.35 -0.55 -13.18
C ASN A 681 -1.88 -0.79 -12.84
N ILE A 682 -1.42 -2.03 -12.98
CA ILE A 682 -0.01 -2.41 -12.99
C ILE A 682 0.36 -2.82 -14.43
N TYR A 683 1.34 -2.13 -15.00
CA TYR A 683 1.99 -2.49 -16.25
C TYR A 683 3.41 -2.94 -15.98
N ALA A 684 3.92 -3.91 -16.73
CA ALA A 684 5.31 -4.29 -16.58
C ALA A 684 5.86 -4.99 -17.82
N TYR A 685 7.18 -4.91 -17.99
CA TYR A 685 7.89 -5.53 -19.09
C TYR A 685 9.33 -5.87 -18.72
N THR A 686 9.88 -6.92 -19.33
CA THR A 686 11.29 -7.29 -19.22
C THR A 686 11.77 -8.04 -20.45
N ASN A 687 13.04 -7.84 -20.81
CA ASN A 687 13.72 -8.60 -21.87
C ASN A 687 14.28 -9.96 -21.38
N SER A 688 14.10 -10.31 -20.09
CA SER A 688 14.63 -11.54 -19.48
C SER A 688 13.51 -12.57 -19.26
N GLU A 689 13.61 -13.74 -19.92
CA GLU A 689 12.64 -14.84 -19.79
C GLU A 689 12.43 -15.26 -18.32
N ARG A 690 13.50 -15.29 -17.53
CA ARG A 690 13.43 -15.65 -16.10
C ARG A 690 12.72 -14.60 -15.26
N LEU A 691 12.99 -13.32 -15.50
CA LEU A 691 12.27 -12.24 -14.83
C LEU A 691 10.82 -12.19 -15.29
N ASN A 692 10.53 -12.56 -16.54
CA ASN A 692 9.18 -12.58 -17.08
C ASN A 692 8.29 -13.60 -16.34
N ASP A 693 8.81 -14.81 -16.08
CA ASP A 693 8.10 -15.82 -15.27
C ASP A 693 7.85 -15.34 -13.83
N ARG A 694 8.84 -14.66 -13.23
CA ARG A 694 8.71 -14.08 -11.88
C ARG A 694 7.65 -12.99 -11.86
N LEU A 695 7.71 -12.06 -12.82
CA LEU A 695 6.81 -10.93 -12.96
C LEU A 695 5.35 -11.36 -13.13
N HIS A 696 5.09 -12.39 -13.92
CA HIS A 696 3.74 -12.90 -14.21
C HIS A 696 3.23 -13.93 -13.19
N SER A 697 3.97 -14.19 -12.12
CA SER A 697 3.47 -14.97 -11.00
C SER A 697 2.32 -14.23 -10.30
N LYS A 698 1.26 -14.97 -9.95
CA LYS A 698 0.13 -14.45 -9.16
C LYS A 698 0.33 -14.61 -7.65
N LYS A 699 1.46 -15.19 -7.24
CA LYS A 699 1.75 -15.45 -5.84
C LYS A 699 2.06 -14.11 -5.15
N PRO A 700 1.38 -13.79 -4.03
CA PRO A 700 1.65 -12.55 -3.30
C PRO A 700 3.12 -12.43 -2.90
N TYR A 701 3.66 -11.21 -2.94
CA TYR A 701 5.07 -10.90 -2.64
C TYR A 701 6.11 -11.59 -3.56
N VAL A 702 5.67 -12.21 -4.67
CA VAL A 702 6.53 -12.97 -5.58
C VAL A 702 6.45 -12.43 -7.00
N GLY A 703 5.24 -12.23 -7.53
CA GLY A 703 5.00 -11.59 -8.82
C GLY A 703 3.91 -10.53 -8.71
N LEU A 704 3.56 -9.93 -9.85
CA LEU A 704 2.68 -8.76 -9.93
C LEU A 704 1.46 -8.99 -10.84
N ALA A 705 1.23 -10.20 -11.31
CA ALA A 705 0.05 -10.52 -12.10
C ALA A 705 -1.19 -10.73 -11.22
N GLY A 706 -2.23 -9.95 -11.47
CA GLY A 706 -3.46 -9.98 -10.67
C GLY A 706 -3.67 -8.71 -9.87
N ASN A 707 -4.28 -8.80 -8.69
CA ASN A 707 -4.58 -7.65 -7.84
C ASN A 707 -3.75 -7.70 -6.57
N HIS A 708 -2.86 -6.72 -6.40
CA HIS A 708 -1.83 -6.71 -5.36
C HIS A 708 -2.01 -5.50 -4.44
N GLU A 709 -1.53 -5.57 -3.20
CA GLU A 709 -1.33 -4.35 -2.41
C GLU A 709 -0.11 -3.59 -2.94
N ASN A 710 -0.13 -2.26 -2.90
CA ASN A 710 0.99 -1.44 -3.38
C ASN A 710 2.35 -1.76 -2.72
N ILE A 711 2.36 -2.30 -1.49
CA ILE A 711 3.59 -2.76 -0.81
C ILE A 711 4.29 -3.92 -1.54
N GLU A 712 3.54 -4.70 -2.33
CA GLU A 712 4.07 -5.84 -3.07
C GLU A 712 4.94 -5.40 -4.25
N ILE A 713 4.80 -4.15 -4.73
CA ILE A 713 5.67 -3.57 -5.75
C ILE A 713 7.10 -3.42 -5.21
N GLY A 714 7.25 -2.86 -4.00
CA GLY A 714 8.53 -2.74 -3.32
C GLY A 714 9.13 -4.11 -2.98
N ALA A 715 8.29 -5.02 -2.44
CA ALA A 715 8.71 -6.38 -2.12
C ALA A 715 9.16 -7.17 -3.37
N PHE A 716 8.49 -6.97 -4.51
CA PHE A 716 8.91 -7.57 -5.77
C PHE A 716 10.31 -7.11 -6.19
N MET A 717 10.56 -5.79 -6.17
CA MET A 717 11.88 -5.23 -6.51
C MET A 717 12.99 -5.71 -5.56
N GLU A 718 12.71 -5.81 -4.27
CA GLU A 718 13.61 -6.42 -3.29
C GLU A 718 13.89 -7.88 -3.67
N SER A 719 12.86 -8.66 -3.97
CA SER A 719 12.99 -10.10 -4.22
C SER A 719 13.83 -10.47 -5.45
N ILE A 720 13.88 -9.60 -6.46
CA ILE A 720 14.63 -9.85 -7.71
C ILE A 720 16.07 -9.33 -7.66
N SER A 721 16.50 -8.72 -6.56
CA SER A 721 17.84 -8.15 -6.38
C SER A 721 18.48 -8.62 -5.07
N THR A 722 19.66 -8.11 -4.75
CA THR A 722 20.32 -8.31 -3.45
C THR A 722 20.03 -7.17 -2.46
N ALA A 723 19.00 -6.36 -2.74
CA ALA A 723 18.55 -5.31 -1.85
C ALA A 723 18.09 -5.89 -0.50
N ASP A 724 18.31 -5.13 0.57
CA ASP A 724 17.91 -5.47 1.93
C ASP A 724 17.40 -4.19 2.61
N LEU A 725 16.08 -3.99 2.59
CA LEU A 725 15.44 -2.80 3.16
C LEU A 725 15.57 -2.79 4.69
N GLY A 726 15.61 -3.97 5.32
CA GLY A 726 15.80 -4.12 6.76
C GLY A 726 17.16 -3.58 7.21
N LYS A 727 18.23 -3.97 6.51
CA LYS A 727 19.58 -3.47 6.77
C LYS A 727 19.69 -1.97 6.58
N VAL A 728 19.09 -1.40 5.53
CA VAL A 728 19.06 0.06 5.35
C VAL A 728 18.34 0.70 6.53
N THR A 729 17.16 0.18 6.90
CA THR A 729 16.37 0.67 8.04
C THR A 729 17.20 0.76 9.34
N GLU A 730 18.07 -0.22 9.60
CA GLU A 730 18.97 -0.22 10.75
C GLU A 730 20.04 0.89 10.68
N LEU A 731 20.58 1.15 9.48
CA LEU A 731 21.64 2.15 9.29
C LEU A 731 21.14 3.60 9.44
N ILE A 732 19.84 3.83 9.30
CA ILE A 732 19.26 5.17 9.13
C ILE A 732 18.41 5.62 10.32
N GLN A 733 18.38 4.84 11.41
CA GLN A 733 17.55 5.10 12.59
C GLN A 733 17.79 6.47 13.22
N ASP A 734 19.02 6.99 13.11
CA ASP A 734 19.42 8.29 13.69
C ASP A 734 19.23 9.48 12.72
N THR A 735 18.58 9.26 11.57
CA THR A 735 18.30 10.32 10.60
C THR A 735 17.51 11.46 11.25
N GLN A 736 17.92 12.71 11.00
CA GLN A 736 17.14 13.87 11.43
C GLN A 736 15.97 14.07 10.45
N HIS A 737 14.77 13.61 10.82
CA HIS A 737 13.59 13.62 9.94
C HIS A 737 12.45 14.52 10.46
N SER A 738 12.41 14.78 11.77
CA SER A 738 11.34 15.57 12.39
C SER A 738 11.60 17.08 12.34
N PRO A 739 10.53 17.91 12.30
CA PRO A 739 10.68 19.36 12.29
C PRO A 739 11.21 19.88 13.63
N LYS A 740 12.12 20.87 13.59
CA LYS A 740 12.81 21.44 14.78
C LYS A 740 11.90 22.25 15.72
N LYS A 741 10.68 22.62 15.28
CA LYS A 741 9.65 23.26 16.10
C LYS A 741 8.30 22.57 15.84
N LYS A 742 7.53 22.37 16.92
CA LYS A 742 6.09 22.04 16.89
C LYS A 742 5.23 23.22 16.40
N ASP A 743 5.72 24.00 15.44
CA ASP A 743 4.92 25.08 14.87
C ASP A 743 3.93 24.43 13.89
N ALA A 744 2.71 24.27 14.40
CA ALA A 744 1.44 24.18 13.70
C ALA A 744 1.49 23.63 12.27
N LEU A 745 1.40 22.31 12.15
CA LEU A 745 0.85 21.70 10.95
C LEU A 745 -0.32 20.82 11.41
N THR A 746 -1.51 21.40 11.34
CA THR A 746 -2.74 20.63 11.56
C THR A 746 -3.02 19.78 10.34
N ILE A 747 -3.54 18.55 10.53
CA ILE A 747 -3.91 17.62 9.45
C ILE A 747 -4.81 18.29 8.38
N ASP A 748 -5.59 19.30 8.76
CA ASP A 748 -6.48 20.04 7.86
C ASP A 748 -5.75 21.01 6.89
N GLU A 749 -4.56 21.52 7.24
CA GLU A 749 -3.74 22.34 6.33
C GLU A 749 -3.08 21.51 5.21
N PHE A 750 -2.95 20.19 5.41
CA PHE A 750 -2.35 19.28 4.43
C PHE A 750 -3.23 19.02 3.20
N HIS A 751 -4.55 19.05 3.34
CA HIS A 751 -5.46 18.89 2.22
C HIS A 751 -5.63 20.20 1.41
N ALA A 752 -5.39 21.36 2.04
CA ALA A 752 -5.59 22.66 1.41
C ALA A 752 -4.42 23.10 0.52
N ASN A 753 -3.19 22.66 0.83
CA ASN A 753 -2.00 23.06 0.07
C ASN A 753 -1.78 22.30 -1.24
N VAL A 754 -2.52 21.21 -1.49
CA VAL A 754 -2.60 20.57 -2.81
C VAL A 754 -3.34 21.48 -3.83
N ILE A 755 -4.11 22.46 -3.34
CA ILE A 755 -4.92 23.38 -4.18
C ILE A 755 -4.23 24.75 -4.39
N GLN A 756 -3.09 25.02 -3.73
CA GLN A 756 -2.45 26.36 -3.76
C GLN A 756 -1.00 26.40 -4.24
N ALA A 757 -0.46 25.34 -4.84
CA ALA A 757 0.86 25.35 -5.47
C ALA A 757 0.79 25.46 -6.99
#